data_AF-A0A850GH39-F1
#
_entry.id   AF-A0A850GH39-F1
#
_cell.length_a   1.000
_cell.length_b   1.000
_cell.length_c   1.000
_cell.angle_alpha   90.00
_cell.angle_beta   90.00
_cell.angle_gamma   90.00
#
_symmetry.space_group_name_H-M   'P 1'
#
loop_
_entity.id
_entity.type
_entity.pdbx_description
1 polymer ?
#
loop_
_entity_poly.entity_id
_entity_poly.type
_entity_poly.pdbx_seq_one_letter_code
_entity_poly.pdbx_strand_id
1 'polypeptide(L)'
;MTTPSPHGRLQPVLSELWMPNNPEVNWQVLSWRGREGIGAPYVYELELASEAPYDTCEEVIGANCELLCDRNGLVRVRYGVLDQLEIQMSSESRVEIAGVRAQARMVPAFKLLDQQIDTRFFAGKTVIQIVSELLGSALAVYGREVDVESCIKREYNRRDYCVQFRESTFAFCSRILEEEGVGYVFEANDDDQVERMVLVDNNEDYQEVDLLLPEPMPIVLNRGEQLDRESLHSFDWRSAKTPNRVVTRGYNRKLPGEVDEGSAEREDTHNPSTREAYHDAVLRQITDDPVDDPAAVSFTGGDLDQAGAQAAHIHAAHALEAERGGGRSNAIGFGAGKIFTLAEHHREALAFHEFLITAVRHEGGGEGGGEGEGGYSNSFDCVAREQTFVPQRNTPRPRVQGVQTGVVVGPALDEIHTDPQGRIKVEFHRDRYSSADEHASCWIPVVQSWAGNGFGAVIIPRVGMEVVVAFVDGNPDCPMVVGCVYNGTNTPPYELPAESTKTTFKTQSSPGGDGFNELRFEDAHGSEQIFMRAQRRMDLRVRGSLYETSYGNREERVGWESDGDSGGDHNTFVHKDVNHHVQEIRYTKIEKKQYETVVEDHLEEFQANHMIHVGETAQLSAAKVVVESSGVVSHKAGDVMLAGSSSVNLLGGGKVAIESNNAIELKVGGSFISITPGEIAIQGVSVRINSGGGVGSASDGETAEAIEMLDPLDALAASDAPGSGGGGGGRERSGRSVEPHHAPPMEPPPPPMPGNPTVRPDGTLRQFLTIEWVEDETWCSEPATLTGTTSGYTDGDTESADVRNASDGAVQRSVTLTVNSNAYTHNFDVVNLLPRKSGANYETERTLDATCLGQTTPEAIRLRFIPNLAREHCSIGRSHFDMEVVEYEVRMIGSITYVPGWINYVIQLGATVPAGTGGDVGLNFGNSPGSFTGSDWRYAKRTAAGLVYWNGTAWTAVPATWSDPSHILLYPIAVWNEGGTRHTQFGSLQWPEPIPAWGTTETNLASTTLPTWTTNINNMWTNKFDIKRRECRSTEAKCCRYKTKAVVTFTQTATLGDGIVLAANNARSNAKVWSLGDHRAGMPPHEFGHHLGNPDEYAGGVGVDASVNTDGATAGIDANSIMGANMITVKRRHYNTICLHLEAMVSNQLSRTYNYDAVPLV
;
A
#
# COMPACT_ATOMS: atom_id res chain seq x y z
N MET A 1 -34.25 22.15 81.65
CA MET A 1 -34.79 23.49 81.98
C MET A 1 -33.64 24.47 81.97
N THR A 2 -33.48 25.14 80.85
CA THR A 2 -32.66 26.33 80.62
C THR A 2 -33.57 27.29 79.86
N THR A 3 -33.60 28.54 80.28
CA THR A 3 -34.52 29.60 79.85
C THR A 3 -34.50 29.81 78.33
N PRO A 4 -35.67 29.96 77.67
CA PRO A 4 -35.75 30.28 76.25
C PRO A 4 -35.19 31.68 75.96
N SER A 5 -34.44 31.79 74.87
CA SER A 5 -34.01 33.06 74.28
C SER A 5 -35.24 33.94 73.97
N PRO A 6 -35.17 35.29 74.12
CA PRO A 6 -36.32 36.18 73.97
C PRO A 6 -36.85 36.33 72.53
N HIS A 7 -36.38 35.56 71.56
CA HIS A 7 -36.85 35.60 70.18
C HIS A 7 -37.36 34.22 69.76
N GLY A 8 -38.65 33.96 69.97
CA GLY A 8 -39.35 32.78 69.43
C GLY A 8 -39.61 32.88 67.92
N ARG A 9 -38.71 33.50 67.17
CA ARG A 9 -38.83 33.78 65.73
C ARG A 9 -37.43 33.99 65.12
N LEU A 10 -37.19 33.45 63.92
CA LEU A 10 -36.01 33.75 63.11
C LEU A 10 -35.94 35.25 62.84
N GLN A 11 -34.80 35.87 63.16
CA GLN A 11 -34.57 37.28 62.82
C GLN A 11 -34.33 37.44 61.31
N PRO A 12 -34.59 38.64 60.75
CA PRO A 12 -34.15 39.00 59.40
C PRO A 12 -32.65 38.75 59.20
N VAL A 13 -32.24 38.45 57.97
CA VAL A 13 -30.82 38.33 57.63
C VAL A 13 -30.27 39.74 57.42
N LEU A 14 -29.22 40.08 58.17
CA LEU A 14 -28.47 41.31 57.96
C LEU A 14 -27.36 41.03 56.96
N SER A 15 -27.25 41.87 55.94
CA SER A 15 -26.26 41.74 54.88
C SER A 15 -25.38 42.97 54.80
N GLU A 16 -24.07 42.78 54.88
CA GLU A 16 -23.07 43.83 54.79
C GLU A 16 -22.08 43.51 53.67
N LEU A 17 -21.63 44.53 52.95
CA LEU A 17 -20.61 44.41 51.91
C LEU A 17 -19.37 45.20 52.31
N TRP A 18 -18.25 44.50 52.45
CA TRP A 18 -16.96 45.08 52.83
C TRP A 18 -15.98 45.02 51.65
N MET A 19 -15.15 46.07 51.48
CA MET A 19 -14.13 46.16 50.42
C MET A 19 -12.79 46.62 51.00
N PRO A 20 -11.90 45.70 51.40
CA PRO A 20 -10.74 46.03 52.24
C PRO A 20 -9.63 46.85 51.54
N ASN A 21 -9.58 46.91 50.20
CA ASN A 21 -8.45 47.51 49.44
C ASN A 21 -8.87 48.59 48.41
N ASN A 22 -10.02 49.25 48.59
CA ASN A 22 -10.59 50.20 47.62
C ASN A 22 -10.93 51.55 48.28
N PRO A 23 -11.33 52.61 47.54
CA PRO A 23 -11.77 53.85 48.15
C PRO A 23 -12.83 53.55 49.23
N GLU A 24 -12.79 54.25 50.37
CA GLU A 24 -13.74 54.07 51.48
C GLU A 24 -15.15 54.49 51.04
N VAL A 25 -15.81 53.64 50.26
CA VAL A 25 -17.19 53.79 49.83
C VAL A 25 -18.04 52.96 50.78
N ASN A 26 -18.84 53.64 51.59
CA ASN A 26 -19.81 52.98 52.45
C ASN A 26 -20.99 52.50 51.58
N TRP A 27 -21.06 51.19 51.34
CA TRP A 27 -22.11 50.56 50.56
C TRP A 27 -23.18 49.95 51.47
N GLN A 28 -24.41 50.43 51.33
CA GLN A 28 -25.58 49.79 51.92
C GLN A 28 -26.13 48.73 50.96
N VAL A 29 -26.22 47.48 51.40
CA VAL A 29 -26.87 46.39 50.65
C VAL A 29 -28.39 46.51 50.80
N LEU A 30 -29.10 46.80 49.72
CA LEU A 30 -30.57 46.91 49.69
C LEU A 30 -31.24 45.54 49.47
N SER A 31 -30.73 44.81 48.50
CA SER A 31 -31.14 43.44 48.17
C SER A 31 -30.03 42.71 47.44
N TRP A 32 -30.08 41.38 47.41
CA TRP A 32 -29.13 40.57 46.67
C TRP A 32 -29.71 39.23 46.25
N ARG A 33 -29.17 38.70 45.16
CA ARG A 33 -29.47 37.37 44.64
C ARG A 33 -28.17 36.61 44.41
N GLY A 34 -28.01 35.47 45.04
CA GLY A 34 -26.84 34.61 44.90
C GLY A 34 -27.17 33.33 44.16
N ARG A 35 -26.25 32.79 43.38
CA ARG A 35 -26.32 31.43 42.85
C ARG A 35 -25.00 30.73 43.07
N GLU A 36 -25.03 29.52 43.60
CA GLU A 36 -23.88 28.64 43.79
C GLU A 36 -24.18 27.26 43.20
N GLY A 37 -23.14 26.54 42.78
CA GLY A 37 -23.26 25.15 42.33
C GLY A 37 -21.93 24.42 42.38
N ILE A 38 -21.96 23.10 42.63
CA ILE A 38 -20.75 22.27 42.56
C ILE A 38 -20.29 22.26 41.10
N GLY A 39 -19.02 22.58 40.87
CA GLY A 39 -18.46 22.67 39.52
C GLY A 39 -18.92 23.91 38.75
N ALA A 40 -19.48 24.92 39.41
CA ALA A 40 -19.86 26.18 38.80
C ALA A 40 -19.39 27.38 39.66
N PRO A 41 -18.90 28.47 39.05
CA PRO A 41 -18.58 29.68 39.79
C PRO A 41 -19.87 30.28 40.38
N TYR A 42 -19.80 30.73 41.62
CA TYR A 42 -20.94 31.45 42.18
C TYR A 42 -21.09 32.83 41.53
N VAL A 43 -22.30 33.39 41.58
CA VAL A 43 -22.59 34.75 41.12
C VAL A 43 -23.55 35.40 42.11
N TYR A 44 -23.18 36.56 42.62
CA TYR A 44 -24.03 37.39 43.49
C TYR A 44 -24.33 38.71 42.81
N GLU A 45 -25.60 38.96 42.50
CA GLU A 45 -26.12 40.23 42.04
C GLU A 45 -26.56 41.03 43.26
N LEU A 46 -25.98 42.22 43.46
CA LEU A 46 -26.18 43.08 44.62
C LEU A 46 -26.83 44.39 44.17
N GLU A 47 -27.89 44.80 44.86
CA GLU A 47 -28.43 46.16 44.77
C GLU A 47 -27.88 46.99 45.92
N LEU A 48 -27.12 48.03 45.58
CA LEU A 48 -26.34 48.82 46.52
C LEU A 48 -26.78 50.30 46.49
N ALA A 49 -26.61 50.98 47.62
CA ALA A 49 -26.69 52.43 47.72
C ALA A 49 -25.46 53.00 48.45
N SER A 50 -24.98 54.16 48.02
CA SER A 50 -23.89 54.88 48.71
C SER A 50 -24.07 56.39 48.62
N GLU A 51 -23.62 57.12 49.64
CA GLU A 51 -23.55 58.60 49.62
C GLU A 51 -22.26 59.12 48.94
N ALA A 52 -21.36 58.23 48.53
CA ALA A 52 -20.11 58.62 47.88
C ALA A 52 -20.34 59.23 46.46
N PRO A 53 -19.42 60.09 45.98
CA PRO A 53 -19.49 60.63 44.62
C PRO A 53 -19.43 59.54 43.55
N TYR A 54 -20.10 59.77 42.42
CA TYR A 54 -20.13 58.85 41.27
C TYR A 54 -18.73 58.33 40.88
N ASP A 55 -17.77 59.25 40.68
CA ASP A 55 -16.42 58.90 40.22
C ASP A 55 -15.70 57.96 41.21
N THR A 56 -15.93 58.15 42.52
CA THR A 56 -15.37 57.29 43.58
C THR A 56 -16.04 55.91 43.61
N CYS A 57 -17.33 55.84 43.29
CA CYS A 57 -18.04 54.57 43.17
C CYS A 57 -17.58 53.75 41.96
N GLU A 58 -17.18 54.39 40.85
CA GLU A 58 -16.71 53.68 39.66
C GLU A 58 -15.34 53.01 39.85
N GLU A 59 -14.48 53.57 40.72
CA GLU A 59 -13.15 53.04 41.04
C GLU A 59 -13.15 51.67 41.74
N VAL A 60 -14.30 51.16 42.22
CA VAL A 60 -14.41 49.87 42.92
C VAL A 60 -14.53 48.66 41.99
N ILE A 61 -14.56 48.84 40.67
CA ILE A 61 -14.58 47.72 39.73
C ILE A 61 -13.28 46.90 39.83
N GLY A 62 -13.38 45.57 39.93
CA GLY A 62 -12.23 44.69 40.20
C GLY A 62 -11.82 44.61 41.67
N ALA A 63 -12.54 45.29 42.57
CA ALA A 63 -12.34 45.23 44.01
C ALA A 63 -12.55 43.81 44.57
N ASN A 64 -11.64 43.38 45.45
CA ASN A 64 -11.97 42.33 46.41
C ASN A 64 -13.12 42.80 47.31
N CYS A 65 -14.11 41.94 47.49
CA CYS A 65 -15.26 42.23 48.34
C CYS A 65 -15.67 41.02 49.18
N GLU A 66 -16.28 41.30 50.31
CA GLU A 66 -16.78 40.33 51.27
C GLU A 66 -18.26 40.62 51.52
N LEU A 67 -19.13 39.67 51.16
CA LEU A 67 -20.54 39.69 51.50
C LEU A 67 -20.76 38.87 52.77
N LEU A 68 -21.07 39.56 53.87
CA LEU A 68 -21.41 38.96 55.15
C LEU A 68 -22.92 38.88 55.30
N CYS A 69 -23.42 37.71 55.70
CA CYS A 69 -24.83 37.48 56.02
C CYS A 69 -24.94 36.90 57.44
N ASP A 70 -25.47 37.70 58.37
CA ASP A 70 -25.71 37.27 59.76
C ASP A 70 -27.19 36.97 59.97
N ARG A 71 -27.45 35.82 60.60
CA ARG A 71 -28.71 35.59 61.31
C ARG A 71 -28.44 35.01 62.69
N ASN A 72 -28.88 35.70 63.74
CA ASN A 72 -28.84 35.20 65.12
C ASN A 72 -27.43 34.71 65.54
N GLY A 73 -26.35 35.28 64.99
CA GLY A 73 -24.97 34.88 65.26
C GLY A 73 -24.46 33.72 64.41
N LEU A 74 -25.29 33.12 63.54
CA LEU A 74 -24.83 32.29 62.44
C LEU A 74 -24.39 33.23 61.32
N VAL A 75 -23.10 33.26 61.04
CA VAL A 75 -22.51 34.14 60.02
C VAL A 75 -22.13 33.30 58.82
N ARG A 76 -22.57 33.73 57.63
CA ARG A 76 -22.07 33.23 56.36
C ARG A 76 -21.32 34.34 55.65
N VAL A 77 -20.08 34.03 55.28
CA VAL A 77 -19.23 34.94 54.53
C VAL A 77 -19.01 34.43 53.10
N ARG A 78 -18.98 35.35 52.14
CA ARG A 78 -18.58 35.11 50.76
C ARG A 78 -17.58 36.15 50.30
N TYR A 79 -16.35 35.71 50.10
CA TYR A 79 -15.27 36.52 49.53
C TYR A 79 -15.28 36.37 48.02
N GLY A 80 -15.26 37.48 47.28
CA GLY A 80 -15.21 37.48 45.82
C GLY A 80 -14.57 38.74 45.26
N VAL A 81 -14.83 39.00 43.99
CA VAL A 81 -14.38 40.18 43.26
C VAL A 81 -15.56 40.79 42.51
N LEU A 82 -15.66 42.12 42.47
CA LEU A 82 -16.65 42.82 41.65
C LEU A 82 -16.23 42.84 40.17
N ASP A 83 -16.96 42.13 39.31
CA ASP A 83 -16.68 42.06 37.86
C ASP A 83 -17.57 42.98 37.02
N GLN A 84 -18.69 43.45 37.58
CA GLN A 84 -19.59 44.40 36.94
C GLN A 84 -20.14 45.38 37.97
N LEU A 85 -20.25 46.65 37.56
CA LEU A 85 -20.93 47.71 38.28
C LEU A 85 -21.77 48.52 37.29
N GLU A 86 -23.06 48.68 37.57
CA GLU A 86 -23.98 49.52 36.81
C GLU A 86 -24.55 50.58 37.75
N ILE A 87 -24.16 51.84 37.55
CA ILE A 87 -24.67 52.96 38.34
C ILE A 87 -25.95 53.50 37.70
N GLN A 88 -27.04 53.53 38.45
CA GLN A 88 -28.33 54.01 37.97
C GLN A 88 -28.41 55.53 38.06
N MET A 89 -28.71 56.19 36.93
CA MET A 89 -29.06 57.62 36.91
C MET A 89 -30.57 57.79 36.80
N SER A 90 -31.23 58.32 37.84
CA SER A 90 -32.64 58.72 37.77
C SER A 90 -32.77 60.25 37.72
N SER A 91 -33.67 60.75 36.86
CA SER A 91 -34.05 62.17 36.78
C SER A 91 -35.11 62.58 37.81
N GLU A 92 -35.56 61.65 38.65
CA GLU A 92 -36.60 61.85 39.68
C GLU A 92 -36.05 61.71 41.10
N SER A 93 -34.82 62.19 41.35
CA SER A 93 -34.27 62.29 42.71
C SER A 93 -34.96 63.41 43.50
N ARG A 94 -36.22 63.17 43.90
CA ARG A 94 -36.77 63.79 45.10
C ARG A 94 -36.02 63.20 46.30
N VAL A 95 -35.06 63.99 46.74
CA VAL A 95 -34.30 63.95 48.00
C VAL A 95 -35.01 63.16 49.11
N GLU A 96 -34.65 61.89 49.28
CA GLU A 96 -34.63 61.19 50.58
C GLU A 96 -33.37 60.30 50.74
N ILE A 97 -32.71 59.89 49.65
CA ILE A 97 -31.34 59.33 49.67
C ILE A 97 -30.45 60.22 48.80
N ALA A 98 -29.52 60.96 49.41
CA ALA A 98 -28.60 61.87 48.71
C ALA A 98 -27.41 61.12 48.09
N GLY A 99 -27.66 59.97 47.47
CA GLY A 99 -26.62 59.02 47.09
C GLY A 99 -26.85 58.31 45.74
N VAL A 100 -25.82 57.59 45.32
CA VAL A 100 -25.76 56.76 44.11
C VAL A 100 -26.42 55.40 44.39
N ARG A 101 -27.31 54.94 43.50
CA ARG A 101 -27.76 53.54 43.46
C ARG A 101 -26.96 52.78 42.41
N ALA A 102 -26.55 51.55 42.73
CA ALA A 102 -25.79 50.71 41.81
C ALA A 102 -26.26 49.25 41.86
N GLN A 103 -26.18 48.58 40.71
CA GLN A 103 -26.22 47.12 40.63
C GLN A 103 -24.79 46.62 40.46
N ALA A 104 -24.33 45.77 41.36
CA ALA A 104 -22.99 45.21 41.32
C ALA A 104 -23.07 43.69 41.18
N ARG A 105 -22.10 43.08 40.49
CA ARG A 105 -21.96 41.62 40.41
C ARG A 105 -20.66 41.19 41.05
N MET A 106 -20.78 40.33 42.06
CA MET A 106 -19.68 39.68 42.75
C MET A 106 -19.54 38.23 42.25
N VAL A 107 -18.32 37.84 41.90
CA VAL A 107 -17.96 36.52 41.36
C VAL A 107 -16.66 36.01 42.00
N PRO A 108 -16.36 34.69 41.97
CA PRO A 108 -15.05 34.21 42.40
C PRO A 108 -13.96 34.68 41.44
N ALA A 109 -12.72 34.82 41.93
CA ALA A 109 -11.57 35.14 41.10
C ALA A 109 -11.39 34.15 39.94
N PHE A 110 -11.76 32.88 40.14
CA PHE A 110 -11.76 31.86 39.08
C PHE A 110 -12.63 32.26 37.88
N LYS A 111 -13.76 32.95 38.09
CA LYS A 111 -14.63 33.41 36.99
C LYS A 111 -14.00 34.54 36.18
N LEU A 112 -13.13 35.36 36.78
CA LEU A 112 -12.40 36.40 36.04
C LEU A 112 -11.45 35.82 34.99
N LEU A 113 -11.04 34.56 35.16
CA LEU A 113 -10.21 33.85 34.17
C LEU A 113 -10.95 33.57 32.86
N ASP A 114 -12.25 33.87 32.77
CA ASP A 114 -13.00 33.88 31.51
C ASP A 114 -12.49 34.96 30.54
N GLN A 115 -11.85 36.00 31.07
CA GLN A 115 -11.21 37.07 30.30
C GLN A 115 -9.79 36.69 29.82
N GLN A 116 -9.24 35.56 30.29
CA GLN A 116 -7.91 35.07 29.91
C GLN A 116 -7.99 34.01 28.81
N ILE A 117 -8.08 34.45 27.55
CA ILE A 117 -8.10 33.55 26.39
C ILE A 117 -6.66 33.29 25.93
N ASP A 118 -6.29 32.02 25.82
CA ASP A 118 -4.92 31.63 25.46
C ASP A 118 -4.87 30.39 24.56
N THR A 119 -3.67 30.08 24.07
CA THR A 119 -3.34 28.77 23.51
C THR A 119 -2.11 28.21 24.23
N ARG A 120 -2.27 27.08 24.92
CA ARG A 120 -1.25 26.43 25.74
C ARG A 120 -1.26 24.93 25.52
N PHE A 121 -0.09 24.34 25.58
CA PHE A 121 0.11 22.91 25.33
C PHE A 121 0.72 22.27 26.58
N PHE A 122 0.14 21.18 27.02
CA PHE A 122 0.60 20.44 28.19
C PHE A 122 0.89 19.00 27.77
N ALA A 123 2.14 18.56 27.98
CA ALA A 123 2.57 17.21 27.68
C ALA A 123 3.01 16.48 28.96
N GLY A 124 2.62 15.21 29.09
CA GLY A 124 3.00 14.37 30.22
C GLY A 124 2.50 14.84 31.59
N LYS A 125 1.33 15.49 31.70
CA LYS A 125 0.80 15.96 33.00
C LYS A 125 -0.59 15.38 33.28
N THR A 126 -0.90 15.14 34.55
CA THR A 126 -2.28 14.81 34.95
C THR A 126 -3.16 16.05 34.89
N VAL A 127 -4.49 15.88 34.83
CA VAL A 127 -5.42 17.02 34.87
C VAL A 127 -5.24 17.85 36.13
N ILE A 128 -5.05 17.19 37.27
CA ILE A 128 -4.85 17.86 38.56
C ILE A 128 -3.57 18.71 38.56
N GLN A 129 -2.48 18.20 37.98
CA GLN A 129 -1.23 18.98 37.82
C GLN A 129 -1.42 20.20 36.91
N ILE A 130 -2.12 20.03 35.78
CA ILE A 130 -2.39 21.13 34.84
C ILE A 130 -3.23 22.22 35.52
N VAL A 131 -4.31 21.82 36.21
CA VAL A 131 -5.19 22.75 36.92
C VAL A 131 -4.45 23.45 38.06
N SER A 132 -3.65 22.72 38.85
CA SER A 132 -2.84 23.29 39.93
C SER A 132 -1.85 24.35 39.43
N GLU A 133 -1.14 24.08 38.34
CA GLU A 133 -0.18 25.03 37.75
C GLU A 133 -0.87 26.29 37.20
N LEU A 134 -1.95 26.11 36.44
CA LEU A 134 -2.66 27.22 35.82
C LEU A 134 -3.37 28.08 36.85
N LEU A 135 -4.10 27.46 37.77
CA LEU A 135 -4.86 28.20 38.78
C LEU A 135 -3.96 28.73 39.88
N GLY A 136 -2.90 28.03 40.27
CA GLY A 136 -1.94 28.54 41.26
C GLY A 136 -1.34 29.88 40.84
N SER A 137 -0.90 30.00 39.58
CA SER A 137 -0.38 31.26 39.06
C SER A 137 -1.46 32.31 38.78
N ALA A 138 -2.59 31.91 38.19
CA ALA A 138 -3.64 32.85 37.79
C ALA A 138 -4.45 33.40 38.97
N LEU A 139 -4.67 32.61 40.02
CA LEU A 139 -5.40 33.00 41.24
C LEU A 139 -4.53 33.76 42.23
N ALA A 140 -3.21 33.53 42.25
CA ALA A 140 -2.29 34.25 43.13
C ALA A 140 -2.31 35.77 42.93
N VAL A 141 -2.60 36.25 41.71
CA VAL A 141 -2.75 37.69 41.41
C VAL A 141 -3.89 38.33 42.20
N TYR A 142 -4.90 37.54 42.57
CA TYR A 142 -6.04 37.95 43.39
C TYR A 142 -5.88 37.57 44.87
N GLY A 143 -4.72 37.02 45.25
CA GLY A 143 -4.49 36.46 46.59
C GLY A 143 -5.41 35.26 46.89
N ARG A 144 -5.74 34.46 45.87
CA ARG A 144 -6.59 33.26 45.99
C ARG A 144 -5.77 32.01 45.73
N GLU A 145 -6.21 30.89 46.31
CA GLU A 145 -5.55 29.59 46.19
C GLU A 145 -6.51 28.53 45.65
N VAL A 146 -5.92 27.52 45.00
CA VAL A 146 -6.60 26.27 44.65
C VAL A 146 -6.06 25.16 45.54
N ASP A 147 -6.96 24.38 46.13
CA ASP A 147 -6.64 23.18 46.88
C ASP A 147 -6.94 21.95 46.03
N VAL A 148 -5.88 21.21 45.74
CA VAL A 148 -5.90 19.99 44.93
C VAL A 148 -5.47 18.76 45.74
N GLU A 149 -5.22 18.91 47.04
CA GLU A 149 -4.63 17.86 47.90
C GLU A 149 -5.63 17.34 48.92
N SER A 150 -6.45 18.21 49.52
CA SER A 150 -7.31 17.83 50.66
C SER A 150 -8.42 16.83 50.28
N CYS A 151 -9.10 17.08 49.16
CA CYS A 151 -10.32 16.37 48.74
C CYS A 151 -10.19 15.61 47.40
N ILE A 152 -8.94 15.37 46.96
CA ILE A 152 -8.62 14.52 45.81
C ILE A 152 -8.07 13.18 46.30
N LYS A 153 -8.83 12.10 46.12
CA LYS A 153 -8.47 10.75 46.61
C LYS A 153 -8.10 9.77 45.50
N ARG A 154 -8.52 10.02 44.25
CA ARG A 154 -8.25 9.14 43.12
C ARG A 154 -6.88 9.44 42.50
N GLU A 155 -6.26 8.41 41.90
CA GLU A 155 -5.12 8.60 41.02
C GLU A 155 -5.60 8.96 39.61
N TYR A 156 -4.95 9.94 38.97
CA TYR A 156 -5.32 10.41 37.63
C TYR A 156 -4.21 10.07 36.63
N ASN A 157 -4.63 9.56 35.47
CA ASN A 157 -3.71 9.24 34.38
C ASN A 157 -3.01 10.50 33.85
N ARG A 158 -1.72 10.38 33.53
CA ARG A 158 -1.00 11.43 32.80
C ARG A 158 -1.55 11.52 31.38
N ARG A 159 -1.67 12.74 30.87
CA ARG A 159 -2.04 13.02 29.48
C ARG A 159 -0.78 13.29 28.68
N ASP A 160 -0.57 12.58 27.58
CA ASP A 160 0.58 12.82 26.70
C ASP A 160 0.47 14.16 26.00
N TYR A 161 -0.75 14.57 25.70
CA TYR A 161 -1.06 15.88 25.16
C TYR A 161 -2.43 16.37 25.61
N CYS A 162 -2.48 17.61 26.08
CA CYS A 162 -3.70 18.31 26.45
C CYS A 162 -3.53 19.78 26.06
N VAL A 163 -4.49 20.32 25.31
CA VAL A 163 -4.35 21.65 24.71
C VAL A 163 -5.49 22.56 25.15
N GLN A 164 -5.12 23.73 25.69
CA GLN A 164 -6.00 24.89 25.76
C GLN A 164 -5.95 25.55 24.39
N PHE A 165 -7.04 25.54 23.61
CA PHE A 165 -7.02 26.11 22.25
C PHE A 165 -8.07 27.21 22.08
N ARG A 166 -7.62 28.48 22.13
CA ARG A 166 -8.46 29.67 21.93
C ARG A 166 -9.71 29.69 22.83
N GLU A 167 -9.58 29.11 24.01
CA GLU A 167 -10.59 29.10 25.05
C GLU A 167 -10.04 29.82 26.28
N SER A 168 -10.94 30.33 27.13
CA SER A 168 -10.53 30.98 28.36
C SER A 168 -9.92 29.98 29.35
N THR A 169 -9.04 30.42 30.24
CA THR A 169 -8.48 29.54 31.28
C THR A 169 -9.59 28.98 32.17
N PHE A 170 -10.65 29.76 32.42
CA PHE A 170 -11.87 29.28 33.07
C PHE A 170 -12.52 28.10 32.31
N ALA A 171 -12.76 28.27 31.00
CA ALA A 171 -13.38 27.23 30.17
C ALA A 171 -12.50 25.97 30.07
N PHE A 172 -11.20 26.14 29.89
CA PHE A 172 -10.25 25.03 29.83
C PHE A 172 -10.26 24.20 31.11
N CYS A 173 -10.06 24.84 32.26
CA CYS A 173 -10.06 24.17 33.56
C CYS A 173 -11.42 23.51 33.85
N SER A 174 -12.54 24.20 33.59
CA SER A 174 -13.88 23.64 33.80
C SER A 174 -14.10 22.39 32.97
N ARG A 175 -13.78 22.44 31.66
CA ARG A 175 -13.94 21.31 30.75
C ARG A 175 -13.11 20.09 31.15
N ILE A 176 -11.83 20.27 31.49
CA ILE A 176 -10.98 19.12 31.83
C ILE A 176 -11.35 18.51 33.19
N LEU A 177 -11.88 19.30 34.13
CA LEU A 177 -12.44 18.80 35.39
C LEU A 177 -13.76 18.04 35.15
N GLU A 178 -14.66 18.59 34.31
CA GLU A 178 -15.90 17.91 33.88
C GLU A 178 -15.62 16.58 33.15
N GLU A 179 -14.55 16.52 32.33
CA GLU A 179 -14.15 15.29 31.65
C GLU A 179 -13.74 14.18 32.63
N GLU A 180 -13.00 14.52 33.70
CA GLU A 180 -12.53 13.61 34.76
C GLU A 180 -13.55 13.41 35.91
N GLY A 181 -14.72 14.05 35.84
CA GLY A 181 -15.74 13.95 36.88
C GLY A 181 -15.34 14.62 38.21
N VAL A 182 -14.49 15.64 38.18
CA VAL A 182 -14.00 16.36 39.37
C VAL A 182 -14.82 17.61 39.62
N GLY A 183 -15.51 17.66 40.76
CA GLY A 183 -16.22 18.87 41.20
C GLY A 183 -15.28 19.90 41.80
N TYR A 184 -15.78 21.12 41.96
CA TYR A 184 -15.12 22.13 42.78
C TYR A 184 -16.13 22.98 43.54
N VAL A 185 -15.72 23.48 44.70
CA VAL A 185 -16.48 24.37 45.57
C VAL A 185 -15.61 25.55 46.00
N PHE A 186 -16.23 26.59 46.53
CA PHE A 186 -15.53 27.77 47.06
C PHE A 186 -15.76 27.84 48.56
N GLU A 187 -14.68 27.67 49.32
CA GLU A 187 -14.71 27.75 50.78
C GLU A 187 -14.16 29.10 51.24
N ALA A 188 -14.80 29.67 52.26
CA ALA A 188 -14.29 30.84 52.94
C ALA A 188 -13.13 30.40 53.84
N ASN A 189 -11.95 30.99 53.64
CA ASN A 189 -10.83 30.83 54.56
C ASN A 189 -10.84 32.02 55.53
N ASP A 190 -11.25 31.76 56.77
CA ASP A 190 -11.40 32.78 57.81
C ASP A 190 -10.05 33.32 58.31
N ASP A 191 -8.96 32.55 58.20
CA ASP A 191 -7.64 32.98 58.67
C ASP A 191 -7.06 34.07 57.77
N ASP A 192 -7.26 33.94 56.45
CA ASP A 192 -6.68 34.82 55.43
C ASP A 192 -7.70 35.80 54.80
N GLN A 193 -8.98 35.69 55.17
CA GLN A 193 -10.10 36.49 54.64
C GLN A 193 -10.23 36.44 53.11
N VAL A 194 -10.07 35.25 52.54
CA VAL A 194 -10.13 35.02 51.09
C VAL A 194 -10.89 33.73 50.79
N GLU A 195 -11.36 33.57 49.56
CA GLU A 195 -11.90 32.30 49.09
C GLU A 195 -10.78 31.34 48.67
N ARG A 196 -10.99 30.05 48.93
CA ARG A 196 -10.19 28.95 48.41
C ARG A 196 -11.05 28.07 47.51
N MET A 197 -10.57 27.79 46.31
CA MET A 197 -11.22 26.85 45.41
C MET A 197 -10.77 25.43 45.75
N VAL A 198 -11.68 24.59 46.23
CA VAL A 198 -11.36 23.21 46.65
C VAL A 198 -11.86 22.25 45.58
N LEU A 199 -10.97 21.42 45.02
CA LEU A 199 -11.35 20.36 44.09
C LEU A 199 -11.77 19.11 44.87
N VAL A 200 -12.89 18.49 44.47
CA VAL A 200 -13.49 17.36 45.18
C VAL A 200 -13.82 16.23 44.21
N ASP A 201 -13.35 15.03 44.50
CA ASP A 201 -13.63 13.83 43.69
C ASP A 201 -14.31 12.68 44.44
N ASN A 202 -14.61 12.89 45.72
CA ASN A 202 -15.30 11.95 46.58
C ASN A 202 -16.35 12.66 47.44
N ASN A 203 -17.58 12.13 47.46
CA ASN A 203 -18.68 12.75 48.19
C ASN A 203 -18.49 12.76 49.71
N GLU A 204 -17.64 11.89 50.26
CA GLU A 204 -17.36 11.82 51.69
C GLU A 204 -16.57 13.02 52.22
N ASP A 205 -15.93 13.77 51.32
CA ASP A 205 -15.13 14.96 51.67
C ASP A 205 -15.98 16.25 51.73
N TYR A 206 -17.28 16.21 51.39
CA TYR A 206 -18.17 17.36 51.53
C TYR A 206 -18.56 17.61 52.99
N GLN A 207 -18.71 18.89 53.34
CA GLN A 207 -18.95 19.31 54.73
C GLN A 207 -20.46 19.37 55.06
N GLU A 208 -20.80 19.15 56.33
CA GLU A 208 -22.15 19.41 56.83
C GLU A 208 -22.51 20.90 56.75
N VAL A 209 -23.80 21.16 56.59
CA VAL A 209 -24.34 22.52 56.57
C VAL A 209 -24.37 23.12 57.98
N ASP A 210 -23.90 24.36 58.12
CA ASP A 210 -24.01 25.11 59.37
C ASP A 210 -25.45 25.62 59.55
N LEU A 211 -26.08 25.22 60.66
CA LEU A 211 -27.46 25.58 61.02
C LEU A 211 -27.48 26.24 62.40
N LEU A 212 -28.50 27.05 62.68
CA LEU A 212 -28.69 27.61 64.03
C LEU A 212 -28.90 26.52 65.08
N LEU A 213 -29.54 25.41 64.69
CA LEU A 213 -29.65 24.19 65.49
C LEU A 213 -29.10 23.01 64.68
N PRO A 214 -28.15 22.22 65.22
CA PRO A 214 -27.59 21.04 64.55
C PRO A 214 -28.55 19.84 64.65
N GLU A 215 -29.81 20.04 64.28
CA GLU A 215 -30.85 19.00 64.22
C GLU A 215 -31.24 18.75 62.75
N PRO A 216 -31.74 17.55 62.39
CA PRO A 216 -32.29 17.31 61.06
C PRO A 216 -33.34 18.35 60.65
N MET A 217 -33.32 18.77 59.39
CA MET A 217 -34.15 19.85 58.87
C MET A 217 -35.63 19.42 58.72
N PRO A 218 -36.58 20.10 59.38
CA PRO A 218 -38.01 19.78 59.23
C PRO A 218 -38.61 20.43 57.96
N ILE A 219 -39.65 19.79 57.39
CA ILE A 219 -40.46 20.38 56.31
C ILE A 219 -41.65 21.14 56.92
N VAL A 220 -41.71 22.46 56.70
CA VAL A 220 -42.70 23.38 57.25
C VAL A 220 -43.31 24.21 56.11
N LEU A 221 -44.50 23.80 55.67
CA LEU A 221 -45.18 24.36 54.50
C LEU A 221 -45.64 25.82 54.67
N ASN A 222 -45.90 26.26 55.91
CA ASN A 222 -46.43 27.60 56.19
C ASN A 222 -45.75 28.18 57.43
N ARG A 223 -45.46 29.48 57.41
CA ARG A 223 -44.94 30.27 58.54
C ARG A 223 -43.63 29.74 59.13
N GLY A 224 -42.73 29.20 58.29
CA GLY A 224 -41.44 28.69 58.78
C GLY A 224 -40.53 29.77 59.36
N GLU A 225 -40.76 31.04 58.98
CA GLU A 225 -40.14 32.22 59.59
C GLU A 225 -40.67 32.55 60.99
N GLN A 226 -41.72 31.88 61.49
CA GLN A 226 -42.22 32.01 62.87
C GLN A 226 -41.60 31.00 63.83
N LEU A 227 -40.72 30.12 63.34
CA LEU A 227 -39.98 29.17 64.15
C LEU A 227 -38.71 29.82 64.70
N ASP A 228 -38.10 29.18 65.69
CA ASP A 228 -36.80 29.54 66.27
C ASP A 228 -35.62 28.80 65.59
N ARG A 229 -35.90 28.08 64.50
CA ARG A 229 -34.97 27.21 63.76
C ARG A 229 -35.18 27.32 62.25
N GLU A 230 -34.18 26.97 61.46
CA GLU A 230 -34.34 26.89 60.01
C GLU A 230 -35.15 25.65 59.60
N SER A 231 -35.80 25.74 58.44
CA SER A 231 -36.68 24.69 57.91
C SER A 231 -36.70 24.67 56.39
N LEU A 232 -37.19 23.57 55.83
CA LEU A 232 -37.52 23.46 54.40
C LEU A 232 -38.99 23.86 54.21
N HIS A 233 -39.29 24.76 53.28
CA HIS A 233 -40.65 25.16 52.92
C HIS A 233 -41.27 24.23 51.87
N SER A 234 -40.44 23.62 51.05
CA SER A 234 -40.83 22.57 50.12
C SER A 234 -39.65 21.63 49.90
N PHE A 235 -39.95 20.37 49.61
CA PHE A 235 -38.99 19.36 49.18
C PHE A 235 -39.68 18.42 48.19
N ASP A 236 -39.26 18.51 46.94
CA ASP A 236 -39.79 17.78 45.80
C ASP A 236 -38.73 16.77 45.34
N TRP A 237 -39.12 15.50 45.22
CA TRP A 237 -38.24 14.43 44.73
C TRP A 237 -38.66 14.00 43.33
N ARG A 238 -37.73 14.09 42.36
CA ARG A 238 -37.95 13.69 40.98
C ARG A 238 -37.26 12.36 40.70
N SER A 239 -38.01 11.43 40.11
CA SER A 239 -37.48 10.22 39.48
C SER A 239 -37.73 10.26 37.97
N ALA A 240 -36.69 10.03 37.16
CA ALA A 240 -36.74 10.06 35.70
C ALA A 240 -36.09 8.82 35.09
N LYS A 241 -36.59 8.39 33.93
CA LYS A 241 -35.93 7.33 33.15
C LYS A 241 -34.79 7.94 32.34
N THR A 242 -33.57 7.54 32.68
CA THR A 242 -32.35 7.84 31.92
C THR A 242 -31.79 6.55 31.30
N PRO A 243 -30.79 6.64 30.40
CA PRO A 243 -30.02 5.47 29.98
C PRO A 243 -29.52 4.68 31.20
N ASN A 244 -29.61 3.35 31.14
CA ASN A 244 -29.12 2.43 32.19
C ASN A 244 -27.93 1.59 31.73
N ARG A 245 -27.48 1.78 30.49
CA ARG A 245 -26.21 1.29 29.97
C ARG A 245 -25.56 2.40 29.15
N VAL A 246 -24.27 2.64 29.38
CA VAL A 246 -23.45 3.54 28.57
C VAL A 246 -22.34 2.72 27.97
N VAL A 247 -22.10 2.89 26.67
CA VAL A 247 -20.96 2.31 25.95
C VAL A 247 -20.15 3.45 25.37
N THR A 248 -18.83 3.40 25.57
CA THR A 248 -17.91 4.28 24.87
C THR A 248 -16.89 3.47 24.08
N ARG A 249 -16.53 3.97 22.90
CA ARG A 249 -15.63 3.26 21.98
C ARG A 249 -14.63 4.22 21.35
N GLY A 250 -13.36 3.83 21.34
CA GLY A 250 -12.24 4.60 20.82
C GLY A 250 -11.35 3.80 19.87
N TYR A 251 -10.29 4.46 19.39
CA TYR A 251 -9.23 3.82 18.61
C TYR A 251 -7.90 3.95 19.35
N ASN A 252 -7.35 2.80 19.78
CA ASN A 252 -6.02 2.73 20.36
C ASN A 252 -4.99 2.42 19.26
N ARG A 253 -4.14 3.40 18.94
CA ARG A 253 -3.10 3.25 17.91
C ARG A 253 -2.02 2.24 18.28
N LYS A 254 -1.75 2.01 19.56
CA LYS A 254 -0.79 0.97 20.02
C LYS A 254 -1.39 -0.44 19.91
N LEU A 255 -2.72 -0.57 19.98
CA LEU A 255 -3.47 -1.83 19.85
C LEU A 255 -4.52 -1.79 18.72
N PRO A 256 -4.10 -1.62 17.45
CA PRO A 256 -5.04 -1.41 16.34
C PRO A 256 -5.91 -2.62 15.99
N GLY A 257 -5.59 -3.81 16.51
CA GLY A 257 -6.33 -5.05 16.28
C GLY A 257 -7.45 -5.31 17.30
N GLU A 258 -7.50 -4.56 18.39
CA GLU A 258 -8.52 -4.69 19.44
C GLU A 258 -9.45 -3.47 19.41
N VAL A 259 -10.73 -3.71 19.66
CA VAL A 259 -11.69 -2.62 19.82
C VAL A 259 -11.57 -2.11 21.25
N ASP A 260 -11.09 -0.88 21.40
CA ASP A 260 -11.10 -0.17 22.68
C ASP A 260 -12.54 0.25 22.99
N GLU A 261 -13.24 -0.57 23.78
CA GLU A 261 -14.63 -0.37 24.19
C GLU A 261 -14.76 -0.57 25.69
N GLY A 262 -15.47 0.35 26.34
CA GLY A 262 -15.80 0.25 27.75
C GLY A 262 -17.28 0.53 27.98
N SER A 263 -17.85 -0.11 29.00
CA SER A 263 -19.26 0.04 29.32
C SER A 263 -19.52 0.11 30.81
N ALA A 264 -20.55 0.84 31.20
CA ALA A 264 -21.07 0.89 32.56
C ALA A 264 -22.59 0.69 32.52
N GLU A 265 -23.12 -0.12 33.42
CA GLU A 265 -24.55 -0.47 33.45
C GLU A 265 -25.10 -0.62 34.86
N ARG A 266 -26.42 -0.41 35.00
CA ARG A 266 -27.20 -0.70 36.21
C ARG A 266 -28.44 -1.53 35.88
N GLU A 267 -28.79 -2.47 36.75
CA GLU A 267 -30.05 -3.22 36.63
C GLU A 267 -31.24 -2.33 37.05
N ASP A 268 -32.25 -2.21 36.18
CA ASP A 268 -33.50 -1.50 36.48
C ASP A 268 -34.56 -2.52 36.96
N THR A 269 -34.84 -2.51 38.26
CA THR A 269 -35.76 -3.46 38.91
C THR A 269 -37.22 -3.33 38.45
N HIS A 270 -37.63 -2.17 37.92
CA HIS A 270 -39.02 -1.87 37.57
C HIS A 270 -39.31 -1.92 36.07
N ASN A 271 -38.29 -2.11 35.23
CA ASN A 271 -38.41 -2.44 33.80
C ASN A 271 -37.04 -2.90 33.25
N PRO A 272 -36.83 -4.21 33.00
CA PRO A 272 -35.50 -4.76 32.66
C PRO A 272 -35.01 -4.42 31.24
N SER A 273 -35.74 -3.58 30.48
CA SER A 273 -35.28 -3.18 29.15
C SER A 273 -34.03 -2.29 29.23
N THR A 274 -32.98 -2.72 28.54
CA THR A 274 -31.75 -1.93 28.36
C THR A 274 -32.04 -0.71 27.49
N ARG A 275 -31.68 0.47 28.01
CA ARG A 275 -31.71 1.78 27.36
C ARG A 275 -30.26 2.25 27.26
N GLU A 276 -29.65 1.97 26.11
CA GLU A 276 -28.24 2.21 25.87
C GLU A 276 -27.97 3.59 25.29
N ALA A 277 -26.95 4.28 25.81
CA ALA A 277 -26.36 5.46 25.20
C ALA A 277 -24.95 5.12 24.68
N TYR A 278 -24.74 5.32 23.39
CA TYR A 278 -23.44 5.15 22.75
C TYR A 278 -22.75 6.50 22.60
N HIS A 279 -21.49 6.58 22.98
CA HIS A 279 -20.65 7.75 22.76
C HIS A 279 -19.33 7.34 22.13
N ASP A 280 -18.85 8.12 21.17
CA ASP A 280 -17.45 8.01 20.80
C ASP A 280 -16.62 8.41 22.03
N ALA A 281 -15.68 7.54 22.43
CA ALA A 281 -14.73 7.88 23.45
C ALA A 281 -14.03 9.18 22.99
N VAL A 282 -13.87 10.14 23.90
CA VAL A 282 -13.16 11.36 23.56
C VAL A 282 -11.75 10.89 23.23
N LEU A 283 -11.42 10.87 21.93
CA LEU A 283 -10.13 10.39 21.44
C LEU A 283 -9.08 11.23 22.15
N ARG A 284 -8.52 10.69 23.22
CA ARG A 284 -7.29 11.14 23.82
C ARG A 284 -6.29 10.23 23.13
N GLN A 285 -5.37 10.78 22.36
CA GLN A 285 -4.24 9.98 21.92
C GLN A 285 -3.42 9.67 23.18
N ILE A 286 -3.76 8.59 23.90
CA ILE A 286 -2.79 8.03 24.83
C ILE A 286 -1.80 7.22 24.01
N THR A 287 -0.59 7.74 23.98
CA THR A 287 0.59 6.95 23.78
C THR A 287 1.35 7.10 25.08
N ASP A 288 1.35 6.08 25.96
CA ASP A 288 2.21 6.02 27.15
C ASP A 288 3.68 5.99 26.69
N ASP A 289 4.09 7.14 26.20
CA ASP A 289 5.38 7.51 25.72
C ASP A 289 5.82 8.38 26.85
N PRO A 290 6.74 7.88 27.64
CA PRO A 290 7.37 8.75 28.58
C PRO A 290 7.97 9.89 27.79
N VAL A 291 7.43 11.08 28.02
CA VAL A 291 8.11 12.30 27.58
C VAL A 291 9.53 12.30 28.19
N ASP A 292 9.76 11.57 29.31
CA ASP A 292 11.00 11.56 30.10
C ASP A 292 11.47 10.21 30.74
N ASP A 293 10.93 9.04 30.40
CA ASP A 293 11.36 7.71 30.94
C ASP A 293 12.07 6.83 29.88
N PRO A 294 13.41 6.81 29.88
CA PRO A 294 14.20 5.95 29.00
C PRO A 294 14.13 4.44 29.35
N ALA A 295 13.49 4.05 30.47
CA ALA A 295 13.35 2.66 30.91
C ALA A 295 12.02 1.99 30.50
N ALA A 296 11.13 2.70 29.79
CA ALA A 296 9.88 2.15 29.27
C ALA A 296 10.13 1.24 28.05
N VAL A 297 10.60 0.01 28.30
CA VAL A 297 11.00 -0.94 27.24
C VAL A 297 9.84 -1.70 26.61
N SER A 298 8.61 -1.57 27.15
CA SER A 298 7.41 -2.18 26.57
C SER A 298 6.16 -1.44 27.03
N PHE A 299 5.42 -0.83 26.10
CA PHE A 299 4.08 -0.31 26.40
C PHE A 299 3.08 -0.83 25.38
N THR A 300 2.37 -1.88 25.78
CA THR A 300 1.28 -2.48 25.01
C THR A 300 0.02 -1.63 25.05
N GLY A 301 -0.07 -0.62 25.93
CA GLY A 301 -1.28 0.20 26.08
C GLY A 301 -2.52 -0.57 26.55
N GLY A 302 -2.37 -1.84 26.96
CA GLY A 302 -3.48 -2.72 27.33
C GLY A 302 -4.00 -2.53 28.76
N ASP A 303 -3.23 -1.86 29.63
CA ASP A 303 -3.62 -1.61 31.03
C ASP A 303 -4.34 -0.26 31.21
N LEU A 304 -4.57 0.50 30.13
CA LEU A 304 -5.19 1.83 30.16
C LEU A 304 -6.70 1.74 29.92
N ASP A 305 -7.49 1.69 31.00
CA ASP A 305 -8.96 1.72 30.90
C ASP A 305 -9.50 3.16 30.77
N GLN A 306 -9.53 3.69 29.55
CA GLN A 306 -10.13 5.00 29.27
C GLN A 306 -11.62 4.91 28.95
N ALA A 307 -11.99 3.96 28.10
CA ALA A 307 -13.35 3.81 27.63
C ALA A 307 -14.28 3.37 28.79
N GLY A 308 -13.81 2.53 29.71
CA GLY A 308 -14.55 2.14 30.90
C GLY A 308 -14.72 3.31 31.88
N ALA A 309 -13.65 4.03 32.19
CA ALA A 309 -13.71 5.22 33.05
C ALA A 309 -14.64 6.31 32.48
N GLN A 310 -14.58 6.57 31.18
CA GLN A 310 -15.48 7.53 30.52
C GLN A 310 -16.94 7.04 30.53
N ALA A 311 -17.18 5.75 30.27
CA ALA A 311 -18.51 5.17 30.36
C ALA A 311 -19.08 5.30 31.78
N ALA A 312 -18.26 5.04 32.81
CA ALA A 312 -18.63 5.17 34.21
C ALA A 312 -19.00 6.62 34.59
N HIS A 313 -18.24 7.62 34.14
CA HIS A 313 -18.54 9.03 34.39
C HIS A 313 -19.85 9.48 33.72
N ILE A 314 -20.06 9.14 32.44
CA ILE A 314 -21.30 9.49 31.73
C ILE A 314 -22.50 8.76 32.37
N HIS A 315 -22.32 7.50 32.77
CA HIS A 315 -23.33 6.73 33.48
C HIS A 315 -23.67 7.37 34.84
N ALA A 316 -22.68 7.81 35.62
CA ALA A 316 -22.92 8.52 36.88
C ALA A 316 -23.69 9.83 36.66
N ALA A 317 -23.41 10.59 35.59
CA ALA A 317 -24.17 11.79 35.25
C ALA A 317 -25.66 11.48 34.96
N HIS A 318 -25.93 10.39 34.23
CA HIS A 318 -27.31 9.90 34.02
C HIS A 318 -27.97 9.36 35.29
N ALA A 319 -27.20 8.86 36.26
CA ALA A 319 -27.73 8.45 37.56
C ALA A 319 -28.20 9.67 38.37
N LEU A 320 -27.41 10.75 38.40
CA LEU A 320 -27.78 12.01 39.06
C LEU A 320 -29.01 12.68 38.42
N GLU A 321 -29.17 12.58 37.10
CA GLU A 321 -30.37 13.06 36.41
C GLU A 321 -31.61 12.18 36.68
N ALA A 322 -31.40 10.89 36.95
CA ALA A 322 -32.49 9.96 37.23
C ALA A 322 -33.15 10.26 38.57
N GLU A 323 -32.37 10.66 39.57
CA GLU A 323 -32.86 10.90 40.93
C GLU A 323 -32.31 12.21 41.50
N ARG A 324 -33.17 13.22 41.62
CA ARG A 324 -32.79 14.53 42.13
C ARG A 324 -33.89 15.10 43.02
N GLY A 325 -33.46 15.70 44.13
CA GLY A 325 -34.31 16.49 45.02
C GLY A 325 -34.18 17.98 44.72
N GLY A 326 -35.21 18.74 45.01
CA GLY A 326 -35.15 20.20 45.00
C GLY A 326 -36.16 20.79 45.96
N GLY A 327 -35.93 22.02 46.42
CA GLY A 327 -36.79 22.59 47.45
C GLY A 327 -36.55 24.06 47.71
N ARG A 328 -37.26 24.57 48.70
CA ARG A 328 -37.06 25.93 49.24
C ARG A 328 -36.73 25.83 50.72
N SER A 329 -35.85 26.69 51.20
CA SER A 329 -35.48 26.77 52.62
C SER A 329 -35.26 28.22 53.04
N ASN A 330 -35.28 28.48 54.34
CA ASN A 330 -34.79 29.72 54.92
C ASN A 330 -33.38 29.59 55.51
N ALA A 331 -32.69 28.44 55.41
CA ALA A 331 -31.35 28.24 55.97
C ALA A 331 -30.27 29.09 55.28
N ILE A 332 -29.56 29.92 56.04
CA ILE A 332 -28.48 30.76 55.48
C ILE A 332 -27.21 29.98 55.23
N GLY A 333 -26.97 28.86 55.95
CA GLY A 333 -25.80 28.01 55.74
C GLY A 333 -25.84 27.15 54.47
N PHE A 334 -27.00 27.01 53.82
CA PHE A 334 -27.13 26.20 52.59
C PHE A 334 -26.17 26.74 51.52
N GLY A 335 -25.22 25.91 51.10
CA GLY A 335 -24.22 26.22 50.08
C GLY A 335 -24.02 25.04 49.15
N ALA A 336 -23.49 25.29 47.95
CA ALA A 336 -23.08 24.19 47.08
C ALA A 336 -21.97 23.35 47.75
N GLY A 337 -22.11 22.03 47.73
CA GLY A 337 -21.18 21.13 48.42
C GLY A 337 -21.44 20.94 49.91
N LYS A 338 -22.58 21.43 50.43
CA LYS A 338 -22.98 21.18 51.82
C LYS A 338 -23.95 20.00 51.91
N ILE A 339 -23.84 19.23 53.00
CA ILE A 339 -24.69 18.08 53.30
C ILE A 339 -25.74 18.49 54.34
N PHE A 340 -27.01 18.14 54.11
CA PHE A 340 -28.06 18.27 55.12
C PHE A 340 -28.84 16.97 55.31
N THR A 341 -29.39 16.79 56.51
CA THR A 341 -30.19 15.62 56.87
C THR A 341 -31.65 16.01 57.02
N LEU A 342 -32.55 15.24 56.42
CA LEU A 342 -33.99 15.49 56.45
C LEU A 342 -34.65 14.87 57.69
N ALA A 343 -35.39 15.64 58.49
CA ALA A 343 -35.99 15.12 59.73
C ALA A 343 -37.09 14.08 59.48
N GLU A 344 -38.09 14.43 58.67
CA GLU A 344 -39.24 13.58 58.38
C GLU A 344 -39.73 13.82 56.95
N HIS A 345 -40.18 12.75 56.27
CA HIS A 345 -40.73 12.82 54.93
C HIS A 345 -41.85 11.79 54.73
N HIS A 346 -42.88 12.13 53.94
CA HIS A 346 -44.04 11.25 53.68
C HIS A 346 -43.66 9.93 52.98
N ARG A 347 -42.50 9.91 52.32
CA ARG A 347 -41.85 8.69 51.84
C ARG A 347 -40.78 8.30 52.86
N GLU A 348 -41.01 7.22 53.60
CA GLU A 348 -40.12 6.76 54.69
C GLU A 348 -38.68 6.54 54.22
N ALA A 349 -38.49 6.07 52.97
CA ALA A 349 -37.17 5.87 52.35
C ALA A 349 -36.36 7.17 52.11
N LEU A 350 -36.89 8.35 52.45
CA LEU A 350 -36.18 9.63 52.37
C LEU A 350 -36.05 10.31 53.74
N ALA A 351 -36.70 9.80 54.78
CA ALA A 351 -36.58 10.34 56.13
C ALA A 351 -35.20 9.97 56.72
N PHE A 352 -34.55 10.91 57.41
CA PHE A 352 -33.21 10.76 57.98
C PHE A 352 -32.09 10.46 56.97
N HIS A 353 -32.35 10.59 55.66
CA HIS A 353 -31.33 10.49 54.63
C HIS A 353 -30.51 11.78 54.52
N GLU A 354 -29.25 11.61 54.16
CA GLU A 354 -28.30 12.70 53.88
C GLU A 354 -28.35 13.10 52.41
N PHE A 355 -28.45 14.39 52.17
CA PHE A 355 -28.53 14.97 50.84
C PHE A 355 -27.39 15.97 50.61
N LEU A 356 -26.70 15.81 49.48
CA LEU A 356 -25.67 16.72 49.01
C LEU A 356 -26.32 17.84 48.19
N ILE A 357 -26.14 19.09 48.60
CA ILE A 357 -26.61 20.27 47.86
C ILE A 357 -25.72 20.49 46.64
N THR A 358 -26.27 20.24 45.46
CA THR A 358 -25.58 20.39 44.17
C THR A 358 -25.63 21.83 43.64
N ALA A 359 -26.69 22.57 43.97
CA ALA A 359 -26.85 23.96 43.60
C ALA A 359 -27.80 24.68 44.57
N VAL A 360 -27.60 25.97 44.76
CA VAL A 360 -28.47 26.81 45.59
C VAL A 360 -28.60 28.20 44.99
N ARG A 361 -29.79 28.77 45.09
CA ARG A 361 -30.12 30.15 44.70
C ARG A 361 -30.64 30.87 45.94
N HIS A 362 -30.01 31.97 46.28
CA HIS A 362 -30.29 32.79 47.45
C HIS A 362 -30.99 34.07 47.04
N GLU A 363 -31.92 34.53 47.87
CA GLU A 363 -32.53 35.84 47.77
C GLU A 363 -32.55 36.45 49.18
N GLY A 364 -31.97 37.64 49.33
CA GLY A 364 -31.97 38.39 50.58
C GLY A 364 -32.24 39.88 50.35
N GLY A 365 -32.96 40.53 51.28
CA GLY A 365 -33.31 41.95 51.21
C GLY A 365 -34.57 42.27 50.38
N GLY A 366 -34.91 43.56 50.23
CA GLY A 366 -36.10 44.03 49.49
C GLY A 366 -36.74 45.35 49.99
N GLU A 367 -37.33 46.14 49.08
CA GLU A 367 -38.04 47.41 49.39
C GLU A 367 -39.43 47.14 49.99
N GLY A 368 -39.50 47.10 51.32
CA GLY A 368 -40.69 47.39 52.11
C GLY A 368 -40.38 48.53 53.06
N GLY A 369 -40.87 49.74 52.78
CA GLY A 369 -40.62 50.96 53.55
C GLY A 369 -41.24 50.97 54.95
N GLY A 370 -40.78 50.11 55.84
CA GLY A 370 -41.09 50.07 57.27
C GLY A 370 -40.12 49.13 57.99
N GLU A 371 -39.73 49.49 59.22
CA GLU A 371 -38.84 48.69 60.06
C GLU A 371 -39.28 47.20 60.11
N GLY A 372 -38.51 46.30 59.47
CA GLY A 372 -38.45 44.88 59.87
C GLY A 372 -38.93 43.78 58.91
N GLU A 373 -39.06 43.95 57.59
CA GLU A 373 -39.47 42.86 56.68
C GLU A 373 -38.52 42.58 55.48
N GLY A 374 -37.22 42.55 55.70
CA GLY A 374 -36.26 41.96 54.75
C GLY A 374 -36.18 40.44 54.93
N GLY A 375 -36.95 39.67 54.13
CA GLY A 375 -36.92 38.21 54.18
C GLY A 375 -35.66 37.62 53.51
N TYR A 376 -35.19 36.47 53.99
CA TYR A 376 -34.25 35.62 53.25
C TYR A 376 -34.94 34.31 52.89
N SER A 377 -34.71 33.86 51.67
CA SER A 377 -35.07 32.52 51.24
C SER A 377 -34.02 31.97 50.29
N ASN A 378 -33.96 30.65 50.18
CA ASN A 378 -33.21 29.99 49.13
C ASN A 378 -34.07 28.94 48.44
N SER A 379 -33.69 28.61 47.21
CA SER A 379 -34.09 27.38 46.54
C SER A 379 -32.84 26.55 46.26
N PHE A 380 -32.92 25.24 46.44
CA PHE A 380 -31.78 24.36 46.31
C PHE A 380 -32.13 23.13 45.50
N ASP A 381 -31.10 22.52 44.94
CA ASP A 381 -31.14 21.24 44.27
C ASP A 381 -30.15 20.29 44.94
N CYS A 382 -30.54 19.05 45.17
CA CYS A 382 -29.72 18.07 45.86
C CYS A 382 -29.82 16.66 45.26
N VAL A 383 -28.86 15.81 45.61
CA VAL A 383 -28.86 14.37 45.33
C VAL A 383 -28.63 13.62 46.64
N ALA A 384 -28.97 12.34 46.70
CA ALA A 384 -28.61 11.53 47.86
C ALA A 384 -27.08 11.44 47.97
N ARG A 385 -26.52 11.58 49.17
CA ARG A 385 -25.05 11.58 49.38
C ARG A 385 -24.37 10.34 48.80
N GLU A 386 -25.03 9.19 48.86
CA GLU A 386 -24.54 7.92 48.33
C GLU A 386 -24.38 7.89 46.79
N GLN A 387 -25.05 8.79 46.06
CA GLN A 387 -24.90 8.90 44.62
C GLN A 387 -23.68 9.74 44.29
N THR A 388 -22.65 9.10 43.72
CA THR A 388 -21.41 9.78 43.30
C THR A 388 -21.72 11.00 42.44
N PHE A 389 -21.38 12.19 42.95
CA PHE A 389 -21.56 13.41 42.18
C PHE A 389 -20.48 13.49 41.09
N VAL A 390 -20.90 13.76 39.87
CA VAL A 390 -20.04 14.10 38.75
C VAL A 390 -20.58 15.36 38.08
N PRO A 391 -19.72 16.35 37.76
CA PRO A 391 -20.14 17.52 37.02
C PRO A 391 -20.75 17.16 35.66
N GLN A 392 -21.76 17.92 35.25
CA GLN A 392 -22.32 17.83 33.91
C GLN A 392 -21.34 18.43 32.89
N ARG A 393 -21.15 17.78 31.75
CA ARG A 393 -20.25 18.22 30.67
C ARG A 393 -20.88 19.36 29.85
N ASN A 394 -20.94 20.55 30.44
CA ASN A 394 -21.55 21.74 29.85
C ASN A 394 -20.55 22.58 29.06
N THR A 395 -19.26 22.51 29.42
CA THR A 395 -18.25 23.37 28.81
C THR A 395 -17.82 22.79 27.45
N PRO A 396 -18.06 23.49 26.32
CA PRO A 396 -17.82 22.93 25.00
C PRO A 396 -16.32 22.74 24.76
N ARG A 397 -15.94 21.60 24.17
CA ARG A 397 -14.56 21.37 23.73
C ARG A 397 -14.24 22.26 22.53
N PRO A 398 -13.10 22.99 22.53
CA PRO A 398 -12.70 23.77 21.38
C PRO A 398 -12.42 22.84 20.19
N ARG A 399 -12.67 23.34 18.98
CA ARG A 399 -12.35 22.64 17.74
C ARG A 399 -11.45 23.48 16.85
N VAL A 400 -10.42 22.85 16.29
CA VAL A 400 -9.62 23.42 15.22
C VAL A 400 -10.38 23.23 13.91
N GLN A 401 -10.86 24.32 13.31
CA GLN A 401 -11.67 24.29 12.07
C GLN A 401 -10.85 24.04 10.79
N GLY A 402 -9.55 23.78 10.90
CA GLY A 402 -8.65 23.60 9.76
C GLY A 402 -7.29 23.07 10.20
N VAL A 403 -6.26 23.40 9.42
CA VAL A 403 -4.87 23.04 9.75
C VAL A 403 -4.16 24.20 10.45
N GLN A 404 -3.10 23.90 11.18
CA GLN A 404 -2.09 24.88 11.62
C GLN A 404 -0.75 24.54 10.96
N THR A 405 0.19 25.47 10.96
CA THR A 405 1.59 25.15 10.69
C THR A 405 2.41 25.23 11.97
N GLY A 406 3.54 24.53 11.99
CA GLY A 406 4.50 24.55 13.08
C GLY A 406 5.88 24.13 12.59
N VAL A 407 6.89 24.37 13.41
CA VAL A 407 8.29 24.05 13.12
C VAL A 407 8.66 22.75 13.80
N VAL A 408 9.30 21.84 13.09
CA VAL A 408 9.82 20.60 13.68
C VAL A 408 10.95 20.93 14.64
N VAL A 409 10.90 20.36 15.84
CA VAL A 409 11.87 20.61 16.92
C VAL A 409 12.44 19.32 17.48
N GLY A 410 13.57 19.44 18.15
CA GLY A 410 14.30 18.35 18.79
C GLY A 410 15.49 18.89 19.60
N PRO A 411 16.32 18.02 20.19
CA PRO A 411 17.50 18.40 20.94
C PRO A 411 18.44 19.31 20.14
N ALA A 412 19.18 20.19 20.82
CA ALA A 412 19.94 21.31 20.21
C ALA A 412 21.00 20.95 19.14
N LEU A 413 21.27 19.67 18.90
CA LEU A 413 22.23 19.19 17.89
C LEU A 413 21.61 18.17 16.91
N ASP A 414 20.34 17.83 17.07
CA ASP A 414 19.65 16.87 16.23
C ASP A 414 19.16 17.56 14.95
N GLU A 415 19.57 17.05 13.79
CA GLU A 415 18.93 17.41 12.51
C GLU A 415 17.63 16.60 12.31
N ILE A 416 17.53 15.43 12.93
CA ILE A 416 16.41 14.49 12.79
C ILE A 416 16.07 13.96 14.18
N HIS A 417 14.85 14.24 14.65
CA HIS A 417 14.35 13.78 15.94
C HIS A 417 13.04 13.02 15.73
N THR A 418 13.07 11.69 15.83
CA THR A 418 11.94 10.80 15.55
C THR A 418 11.91 9.58 16.46
N ASP A 419 10.72 9.02 16.67
CA ASP A 419 10.50 7.77 17.42
C ASP A 419 10.43 6.53 16.50
N PRO A 420 10.28 5.29 17.04
CA PRO A 420 10.15 4.06 16.25
C PRO A 420 8.95 4.02 15.28
N GLN A 421 7.94 4.87 15.48
CA GLN A 421 6.78 4.98 14.59
C GLN A 421 6.93 6.09 13.53
N GLY A 422 8.07 6.78 13.45
CA GLY A 422 8.30 7.86 12.49
C GLY A 422 7.58 9.17 12.84
N ARG A 423 7.23 9.36 14.12
CA ARG A 423 6.59 10.58 14.64
C ARG A 423 7.63 11.63 14.95
N ILE A 424 7.22 12.89 14.93
CA ILE A 424 8.10 14.05 15.20
C ILE A 424 7.50 14.94 16.29
N LYS A 425 8.30 15.88 16.81
CA LYS A 425 7.81 16.95 17.70
C LYS A 425 7.78 18.27 16.96
N VAL A 426 6.79 19.11 17.28
CA VAL A 426 6.49 20.34 16.55
C VAL A 426 6.21 21.47 17.53
N GLU A 427 6.91 22.57 17.36
CA GLU A 427 6.57 23.85 17.98
C GLU A 427 5.51 24.56 17.13
N PHE A 428 4.34 24.82 17.70
CA PHE A 428 3.30 25.61 17.04
C PHE A 428 3.60 27.10 17.15
N HIS A 429 3.40 27.87 16.08
CA HIS A 429 3.68 29.31 16.07
C HIS A 429 2.89 30.15 17.09
N ARG A 430 1.80 29.60 17.64
CA ARG A 430 0.99 30.26 18.67
C ARG A 430 1.31 29.82 20.08
N ASP A 431 2.21 28.86 20.24
CA ASP A 431 2.75 28.55 21.55
C ASP A 431 3.66 29.68 22.01
N ARG A 432 3.43 30.18 23.22
CA ARG A 432 4.23 31.26 23.83
C ARG A 432 5.10 30.77 24.98
N TYR A 433 4.92 29.51 25.39
CA TYR A 433 5.47 28.96 26.62
C TYR A 433 6.43 27.80 26.36
N SER A 434 6.40 27.20 25.16
CA SER A 434 7.40 26.22 24.73
C SER A 434 8.81 26.81 24.71
N SER A 435 9.78 25.99 25.09
CA SER A 435 11.22 26.25 24.99
C SER A 435 11.77 26.03 23.57
N ALA A 436 10.91 25.74 22.59
CA ALA A 436 11.26 25.45 21.19
C ALA A 436 12.24 24.27 21.04
N ASP A 437 12.09 23.26 21.91
CA ASP A 437 12.96 22.08 22.01
C ASP A 437 12.14 20.77 21.97
N GLU A 438 12.77 19.64 22.31
CA GLU A 438 12.11 18.34 22.38
C GLU A 438 10.95 18.25 23.40
N HIS A 439 10.69 19.26 24.22
CA HIS A 439 9.56 19.27 25.15
C HIS A 439 8.37 20.10 24.64
N ALA A 440 8.46 20.70 23.45
CA ALA A 440 7.43 21.57 22.87
C ALA A 440 6.08 20.88 22.61
N SER A 441 6.09 19.59 22.25
CA SER A 441 4.88 18.84 21.93
C SER A 441 4.98 17.35 22.29
N CYS A 442 3.84 16.66 22.20
CA CYS A 442 3.83 15.21 22.11
C CYS A 442 4.45 14.72 20.78
N TRP A 443 4.61 13.39 20.66
CA TRP A 443 4.97 12.75 19.40
C TRP A 443 3.80 12.76 18.41
N ILE A 444 3.94 13.55 17.34
CA ILE A 444 2.89 13.76 16.33
C ILE A 444 3.12 12.81 15.14
N PRO A 445 2.11 12.00 14.73
CA PRO A 445 2.18 11.21 13.50
C PRO A 445 2.47 12.05 12.27
N VAL A 446 3.34 11.53 11.41
CA VAL A 446 3.57 12.06 10.06
C VAL A 446 2.88 11.17 9.05
N VAL A 447 1.89 11.73 8.34
CA VAL A 447 1.26 11.08 7.19
C VAL A 447 2.32 10.80 6.13
N GLN A 448 2.42 9.54 5.73
CA GLN A 448 3.27 9.09 4.64
C GLN A 448 2.45 8.95 3.36
N SER A 449 3.10 9.09 2.20
CA SER A 449 2.43 8.88 0.90
C SER A 449 1.95 7.43 0.71
N TRP A 450 2.61 6.46 1.36
CA TRP A 450 2.21 5.05 1.34
C TRP A 450 2.78 4.34 2.59
N ALA A 451 1.92 3.77 3.44
CA ALA A 451 2.35 3.07 4.66
C ALA A 451 1.69 1.68 4.76
N GLY A 452 2.51 0.63 4.81
CA GLY A 452 2.09 -0.76 4.99
C GLY A 452 2.89 -1.45 6.10
N ASN A 453 2.54 -2.70 6.41
CA ASN A 453 3.21 -3.48 7.46
C ASN A 453 4.62 -3.90 7.02
N GLY A 454 5.63 -3.09 7.35
CA GLY A 454 7.03 -3.31 7.00
C GLY A 454 7.42 -2.90 5.56
N PHE A 455 6.59 -2.12 4.88
CA PHE A 455 6.87 -1.58 3.54
C PHE A 455 6.14 -0.24 3.34
N GLY A 456 6.63 0.60 2.41
CA GLY A 456 6.03 1.90 2.11
C GLY A 456 7.08 2.99 1.86
N ALA A 457 6.63 4.23 1.82
CA ALA A 457 7.46 5.42 1.79
C ALA A 457 7.63 5.97 3.22
N VAL A 458 8.84 6.41 3.55
CA VAL A 458 9.15 7.06 4.82
C VAL A 458 9.96 8.32 4.55
N ILE A 459 9.37 9.48 4.78
CA ILE A 459 10.01 10.79 4.71
C ILE A 459 9.77 11.47 6.05
N ILE A 460 10.83 11.60 6.84
CA ILE A 460 10.77 12.21 8.18
C ILE A 460 11.15 13.68 8.04
N PRO A 461 10.23 14.62 8.37
CA PRO A 461 10.55 16.04 8.44
C PRO A 461 11.69 16.29 9.45
N ARG A 462 12.63 17.15 9.08
CA ARG A 462 13.83 17.47 9.87
C ARG A 462 13.58 18.66 10.79
N VAL A 463 14.37 18.75 11.86
CA VAL A 463 14.37 19.91 12.75
C VAL A 463 14.56 21.19 11.94
N GLY A 464 13.73 22.20 12.19
CA GLY A 464 13.69 23.46 11.46
C GLY A 464 12.80 23.48 10.21
N MET A 465 12.27 22.34 9.74
CA MET A 465 11.28 22.31 8.65
C MET A 465 9.92 22.79 9.13
N GLU A 466 9.15 23.45 8.25
CA GLU A 466 7.76 23.82 8.54
C GLU A 466 6.80 22.73 8.06
N VAL A 467 5.94 22.27 8.96
CA VAL A 467 4.96 21.21 8.74
C VAL A 467 3.54 21.73 8.87
N VAL A 468 2.63 21.12 8.13
CA VAL A 468 1.18 21.34 8.21
C VAL A 468 0.59 20.28 9.14
N VAL A 469 -0.12 20.71 10.17
CA VAL A 469 -0.72 19.86 11.19
C VAL A 469 -2.25 19.95 11.12
N ALA A 470 -2.89 18.81 10.88
CA ALA A 470 -4.32 18.61 11.00
C ALA A 470 -4.68 18.03 12.38
N PHE A 471 -5.96 18.09 12.74
CA PHE A 471 -6.45 17.65 14.05
C PHE A 471 -7.63 16.70 13.84
N VAL A 472 -7.52 15.46 14.33
CA VAL A 472 -8.56 14.42 14.13
C VAL A 472 -9.87 14.89 14.78
N ASP A 473 -10.97 14.90 14.03
CA ASP A 473 -12.27 15.49 14.42
C ASP A 473 -12.22 16.96 14.86
N GLY A 474 -11.16 17.68 14.47
CA GLY A 474 -10.86 19.02 14.94
C GLY A 474 -10.42 19.06 16.40
N ASN A 475 -10.12 17.92 17.04
CA ASN A 475 -9.71 17.85 18.42
C ASN A 475 -8.24 18.35 18.59
N PRO A 476 -8.00 19.46 19.31
CA PRO A 476 -6.65 19.99 19.53
C PRO A 476 -5.66 18.99 20.17
N ASP A 477 -6.18 18.02 20.93
CA ASP A 477 -5.37 16.98 21.60
C ASP A 477 -4.89 15.86 20.64
N CYS A 478 -5.39 15.84 19.39
CA CYS A 478 -5.11 14.78 18.40
C CYS A 478 -4.46 15.34 17.13
N PRO A 479 -3.24 15.92 17.21
CA PRO A 479 -2.55 16.45 16.05
C PRO A 479 -2.03 15.34 15.12
N MET A 480 -1.91 15.65 13.84
CA MET A 480 -1.31 14.80 12.81
C MET A 480 -0.67 15.68 11.73
N VAL A 481 0.62 15.46 11.45
CA VAL A 481 1.32 16.14 10.36
C VAL A 481 0.86 15.56 9.02
N VAL A 482 0.31 16.41 8.16
CA VAL A 482 -0.24 16.02 6.85
C VAL A 482 0.63 16.45 5.67
N GLY A 483 1.69 17.22 5.91
CA GLY A 483 2.62 17.64 4.87
C GLY A 483 3.67 18.63 5.38
N CYS A 484 4.55 19.06 4.47
CA CYS A 484 5.56 20.11 4.70
C CYS A 484 5.33 21.25 3.72
N VAL A 485 5.73 22.46 4.10
CA VAL A 485 5.67 23.64 3.22
C VAL A 485 7.04 24.34 3.18
N TYR A 486 7.38 24.91 2.03
CA TYR A 486 8.52 25.81 1.89
C TYR A 486 8.15 27.20 2.40
N ASN A 487 9.15 27.94 2.90
CA ASN A 487 8.99 29.28 3.45
C ASN A 487 10.22 30.16 3.14
N GLY A 488 10.30 31.35 3.73
CA GLY A 488 11.40 32.29 3.48
C GLY A 488 12.79 31.81 3.95
N THR A 489 12.83 30.84 4.87
CA THR A 489 14.07 30.21 5.37
C THR A 489 14.35 28.91 4.62
N ASN A 490 13.34 28.04 4.53
CA ASN A 490 13.38 26.77 3.81
C ASN A 490 12.87 26.98 2.39
N THR A 491 13.76 27.36 1.47
CA THR A 491 13.38 27.62 0.07
C THR A 491 13.22 26.33 -0.74
N PRO A 492 12.43 26.34 -1.83
CA PRO A 492 12.41 25.24 -2.78
C PRO A 492 13.82 24.86 -3.30
N PRO A 493 14.07 23.60 -3.70
CA PRO A 493 15.40 23.12 -4.11
C PRO A 493 15.97 23.80 -5.36
N TYR A 494 15.11 24.42 -6.17
CA TYR A 494 15.42 25.13 -7.40
C TYR A 494 14.74 26.50 -7.40
N GLU A 495 15.31 27.46 -8.13
CA GLU A 495 14.81 28.82 -8.20
C GLU A 495 13.47 28.87 -8.96
N LEU A 496 12.38 29.15 -8.24
CA LEU A 496 11.04 29.32 -8.82
C LEU A 496 10.69 30.80 -8.97
N PRO A 497 9.99 31.19 -10.05
CA PRO A 497 9.34 30.34 -11.06
C PRO A 497 10.21 29.97 -12.26
N ALA A 498 11.50 30.34 -12.30
CA ALA A 498 12.38 30.11 -13.45
C ALA A 498 12.48 28.62 -13.83
N GLU A 499 12.47 27.75 -12.83
CA GLU A 499 12.63 26.30 -12.96
C GLU A 499 11.30 25.54 -12.79
N SER A 500 10.18 26.11 -13.25
CA SER A 500 8.83 25.58 -12.99
C SER A 500 8.52 24.23 -13.65
N THR A 501 9.32 23.80 -14.63
CA THR A 501 9.18 22.50 -15.33
C THR A 501 9.93 21.36 -14.64
N LYS A 502 10.66 21.65 -13.54
CA LYS A 502 11.41 20.64 -12.78
C LYS A 502 10.55 20.05 -11.66
N THR A 503 10.49 18.72 -11.63
CA THR A 503 9.99 17.93 -10.50
C THR A 503 11.17 17.21 -9.84
N THR A 504 11.38 17.35 -8.53
CA THR A 504 12.55 16.76 -7.86
C THR A 504 12.24 16.13 -6.51
N PHE A 505 12.95 15.05 -6.20
CA PHE A 505 13.15 14.49 -4.88
C PHE A 505 14.63 14.67 -4.52
N LYS A 506 14.95 15.78 -3.86
CA LYS A 506 16.31 16.13 -3.43
C LYS A 506 16.44 15.99 -1.91
N THR A 507 17.40 15.19 -1.48
CA THR A 507 17.73 14.96 -0.06
C THR A 507 18.90 15.84 0.37
N GLN A 508 19.27 15.82 1.65
CA GLN A 508 20.50 16.43 2.13
C GLN A 508 21.23 15.42 3.03
N SER A 509 22.55 15.33 2.91
CA SER A 509 23.37 14.48 3.79
C SER A 509 23.21 14.92 5.25
N SER A 510 23.12 13.96 6.16
CA SER A 510 22.91 14.21 7.58
C SER A 510 23.76 13.24 8.41
N PRO A 511 24.35 13.68 9.55
CA PRO A 511 24.41 15.06 10.02
C PRO A 511 25.50 15.90 9.31
N GLY A 512 25.32 17.23 9.27
CA GLY A 512 26.34 18.23 8.91
C GLY A 512 26.81 18.20 7.45
N GLY A 513 25.98 17.73 6.53
CA GLY A 513 26.40 17.45 5.16
C GLY A 513 25.98 18.48 4.11
N ASP A 514 26.96 18.97 3.33
CA ASP A 514 26.75 19.77 2.11
C ASP A 514 26.40 18.90 0.87
N GLY A 515 26.32 17.58 1.06
CA GLY A 515 26.02 16.60 0.03
C GLY A 515 24.52 16.36 -0.17
N PHE A 516 24.14 15.78 -1.31
CA PHE A 516 22.74 15.41 -1.58
C PHE A 516 22.61 14.24 -2.55
N ASN A 517 21.58 13.42 -2.32
CA ASN A 517 21.07 12.51 -3.35
C ASN A 517 19.86 13.16 -4.03
N GLU A 518 19.67 12.92 -5.32
CA GLU A 518 18.59 13.53 -6.08
C GLU A 518 18.04 12.60 -7.16
N LEU A 519 16.71 12.58 -7.29
CA LEU A 519 16.00 12.13 -8.49
C LEU A 519 15.18 13.32 -9.02
N ARG A 520 15.48 13.76 -10.25
CA ARG A 520 14.85 14.93 -10.87
C ARG A 520 14.35 14.61 -12.27
N PHE A 521 13.17 15.10 -12.59
CA PHE A 521 12.54 15.10 -13.90
C PHE A 521 12.47 16.55 -14.40
N GLU A 522 12.99 16.80 -15.61
CA GLU A 522 12.82 18.03 -16.36
C GLU A 522 11.83 17.76 -17.49
N ASP A 523 10.72 18.50 -17.50
CA ASP A 523 9.63 18.36 -18.48
C ASP A 523 9.62 19.51 -19.52
N ALA A 524 10.65 20.36 -19.56
CA ALA A 524 10.80 21.37 -20.59
C ALA A 524 10.94 20.72 -21.97
N HIS A 525 9.93 20.93 -22.82
CA HIS A 525 9.81 20.32 -24.14
C HIS A 525 11.05 20.53 -25.02
N GLY A 526 11.64 19.43 -25.50
CA GLY A 526 12.86 19.41 -26.32
C GLY A 526 14.16 19.43 -25.52
N SER A 527 14.07 19.43 -24.18
CA SER A 527 15.18 19.39 -23.24
C SER A 527 14.88 18.48 -22.04
N GLU A 528 13.96 17.53 -22.21
CA GLU A 528 13.51 16.63 -21.16
C GLU A 528 14.68 15.80 -20.61
N GLN A 529 14.73 15.64 -19.29
CA GLN A 529 15.83 14.93 -18.63
C GLN A 529 15.36 14.20 -17.38
N ILE A 530 15.83 12.96 -17.22
CA ILE A 530 15.86 12.28 -15.92
C ILE A 530 17.28 12.39 -15.38
N PHE A 531 17.43 13.00 -14.20
CA PHE A 531 18.70 13.16 -13.51
C PHE A 531 18.68 12.38 -12.20
N MET A 532 19.64 11.47 -12.05
CA MET A 532 19.83 10.69 -10.83
C MET A 532 21.25 10.95 -10.30
N ARG A 533 21.34 11.39 -9.05
CA ARG A 533 22.60 11.65 -8.36
C ARG A 533 22.65 10.89 -7.04
N ALA A 534 23.72 10.12 -6.86
CA ALA A 534 24.12 9.59 -5.56
C ALA A 534 25.31 10.40 -5.03
N GLN A 535 25.23 10.88 -3.79
CA GLN A 535 26.32 11.66 -3.18
C GLN A 535 27.57 10.81 -2.93
N ARG A 536 27.41 9.48 -2.74
CA ARG A 536 28.51 8.56 -2.43
C ARG A 536 28.35 7.24 -3.17
N ARG A 537 27.83 6.20 -2.50
CA ARG A 537 27.65 4.86 -3.07
C ARG A 537 26.26 4.76 -3.67
N MET A 538 26.18 4.30 -4.92
CA MET A 538 24.94 3.85 -5.55
C MET A 538 24.97 2.33 -5.66
N ASP A 539 24.00 1.65 -5.06
CA ASP A 539 23.83 0.20 -5.18
C ASP A 539 22.56 -0.08 -6.00
N LEU A 540 22.71 -0.69 -7.17
CA LEU A 540 21.61 -1.23 -7.95
C LEU A 540 21.58 -2.75 -7.79
N ARG A 541 20.52 -3.27 -7.16
CA ARG A 541 20.33 -4.72 -6.97
C ARG A 541 19.07 -5.18 -7.69
N VAL A 542 19.25 -5.88 -8.79
CA VAL A 542 18.15 -6.50 -9.53
C VAL A 542 18.20 -8.00 -9.29
N ARG A 543 17.18 -8.54 -8.61
CA ARG A 543 17.10 -9.99 -8.34
C ARG A 543 16.70 -10.81 -9.56
N GLY A 544 16.14 -10.14 -10.58
CA GLY A 544 15.90 -10.69 -11.91
C GLY A 544 16.81 -10.00 -12.92
N SER A 545 16.30 -9.81 -14.14
CA SER A 545 17.07 -9.15 -15.20
C SER A 545 17.02 -7.63 -15.11
N LEU A 546 18.17 -6.97 -15.22
CA LEU A 546 18.27 -5.54 -15.54
C LEU A 546 18.21 -5.39 -17.07
N TYR A 547 17.33 -4.54 -17.57
CA TYR A 547 17.22 -4.20 -18.99
C TYR A 547 17.29 -2.69 -19.17
N GLU A 548 18.20 -2.23 -20.04
CA GLU A 548 18.40 -0.82 -20.35
C GLU A 548 18.39 -0.65 -21.88
N THR A 549 17.64 0.33 -22.38
CA THR A 549 17.62 0.69 -23.81
C THR A 549 17.82 2.18 -23.96
N SER A 550 18.80 2.57 -24.77
CA SER A 550 19.00 3.96 -25.19
C SER A 550 18.78 4.04 -26.71
N TYR A 551 17.91 4.95 -27.13
CA TYR A 551 17.72 5.28 -28.55
C TYR A 551 18.72 6.34 -29.05
N GLY A 552 19.37 7.05 -28.12
CA GLY A 552 20.43 8.01 -28.41
C GLY A 552 21.81 7.44 -28.07
N ASN A 553 22.75 8.34 -27.79
CA ASN A 553 24.09 7.95 -27.37
C ASN A 553 24.09 7.54 -25.89
N ARG A 554 24.90 6.53 -25.54
CA ARG A 554 25.26 6.20 -24.15
C ARG A 554 26.75 6.45 -23.96
N GLU A 555 27.09 7.29 -22.99
CA GLU A 555 28.47 7.55 -22.58
C GLU A 555 28.66 7.09 -21.13
N GLU A 556 29.68 6.25 -20.89
CA GLU A 556 30.06 5.79 -19.56
C GLU A 556 31.50 6.25 -19.26
N ARG A 557 31.69 6.92 -18.13
CA ARG A 557 33.01 7.32 -17.62
C ARG A 557 33.21 6.71 -16.24
N VAL A 558 34.25 5.91 -16.08
CA VAL A 558 34.59 5.24 -14.83
C VAL A 558 35.95 5.73 -14.35
N GLY A 559 36.03 6.12 -13.09
CA GLY A 559 37.23 6.66 -12.45
C GLY A 559 37.16 8.17 -12.20
N TRP A 560 38.25 8.70 -11.66
CA TRP A 560 38.42 10.12 -11.39
C TRP A 560 39.74 10.60 -12.00
N GLU A 561 39.75 11.87 -12.40
CA GLU A 561 40.97 12.59 -12.75
C GLU A 561 40.97 13.89 -11.94
N SER A 562 42.07 14.15 -11.23
CA SER A 562 42.30 15.39 -10.50
C SER A 562 43.79 15.69 -10.46
N ASP A 563 44.19 16.88 -10.89
CA ASP A 563 45.56 17.40 -10.80
C ASP A 563 46.66 16.48 -11.38
N GLY A 564 46.37 15.81 -12.49
CA GLY A 564 47.32 14.90 -13.16
C GLY A 564 47.48 13.56 -12.45
N ASP A 565 46.72 13.31 -11.38
CA ASP A 565 46.49 11.99 -10.83
C ASP A 565 45.16 11.45 -11.36
N SER A 566 45.15 10.17 -11.69
CA SER A 566 44.02 9.51 -12.33
C SER A 566 43.93 8.08 -11.81
N GLY A 567 42.75 7.66 -11.40
CA GLY A 567 42.56 6.32 -10.83
C GLY A 567 41.12 5.85 -10.91
N GLY A 568 40.94 4.54 -10.72
CA GLY A 568 39.65 3.88 -10.80
C GLY A 568 39.75 2.58 -11.59
N ASP A 569 38.93 1.61 -11.20
CA ASP A 569 38.89 0.30 -11.84
C ASP A 569 37.48 0.06 -12.40
N HIS A 570 37.41 -0.48 -13.61
CA HIS A 570 36.19 -1.06 -14.15
C HIS A 570 36.32 -2.59 -14.07
N ASN A 571 35.74 -3.17 -13.02
CA ASN A 571 35.79 -4.61 -12.78
C ASN A 571 34.45 -5.22 -13.17
N THR A 572 34.46 -6.07 -14.19
CA THR A 572 33.31 -6.82 -14.64
C THR A 572 33.56 -8.29 -14.37
N PHE A 573 32.80 -8.87 -13.44
CA PHE A 573 32.85 -10.28 -13.12
C PHE A 573 31.58 -10.94 -13.62
N VAL A 574 31.73 -11.87 -14.54
CA VAL A 574 30.62 -12.59 -15.17
C VAL A 574 30.88 -14.07 -15.00
N HIS A 575 29.95 -14.76 -14.36
CA HIS A 575 30.07 -16.20 -14.08
C HIS A 575 29.92 -17.07 -15.32
N LYS A 576 29.27 -16.53 -16.35
CA LYS A 576 29.06 -17.19 -17.63
C LYS A 576 29.70 -16.33 -18.70
N ASP A 577 28.90 -15.61 -19.47
CA ASP A 577 29.37 -15.17 -20.77
C ASP A 577 29.25 -13.65 -20.94
N VAL A 578 30.17 -13.03 -21.68
CA VAL A 578 30.03 -11.63 -22.14
C VAL A 578 29.86 -11.55 -23.67
N ASN A 579 28.76 -10.97 -24.14
CA ASN A 579 28.52 -10.67 -25.56
C ASN A 579 28.78 -9.23 -25.90
N HIS A 580 29.45 -8.99 -27.04
CA HIS A 580 29.44 -7.68 -27.67
C HIS A 580 29.10 -7.82 -29.16
N HIS A 581 27.87 -7.42 -29.53
CA HIS A 581 27.47 -7.29 -30.92
C HIS A 581 27.55 -5.82 -31.36
N VAL A 582 28.42 -5.52 -32.33
CA VAL A 582 28.65 -4.15 -32.84
C VAL A 582 28.40 -4.16 -34.35
N GLN A 583 27.39 -3.43 -34.81
CA GLN A 583 26.94 -3.49 -36.21
C GLN A 583 27.83 -2.72 -37.18
N GLU A 584 28.49 -1.66 -36.72
CA GLU A 584 29.38 -0.86 -37.55
C GLU A 584 30.84 -1.08 -37.14
N ILE A 585 31.36 -0.26 -36.24
CA ILE A 585 32.78 -0.22 -35.89
C ILE A 585 32.96 -0.49 -34.41
N ARG A 586 33.73 -1.54 -34.08
CA ARG A 586 34.33 -1.72 -32.76
C ARG A 586 35.77 -1.24 -32.81
N TYR A 587 36.09 -0.20 -32.02
CA TYR A 587 37.45 0.30 -31.85
C TYR A 587 37.93 0.02 -30.43
N THR A 588 39.06 -0.69 -30.29
CA THR A 588 39.71 -0.96 -29.01
C THR A 588 41.14 -0.46 -29.05
N LYS A 589 41.51 0.44 -28.14
CA LYS A 589 42.89 0.91 -27.94
C LYS A 589 43.36 0.52 -26.55
N ILE A 590 44.47 -0.20 -26.48
CA ILE A 590 45.11 -0.57 -25.22
C ILE A 590 46.50 0.05 -25.22
N GLU A 591 46.75 0.96 -24.30
CA GLU A 591 48.01 1.73 -24.29
C GLU A 591 49.18 0.96 -23.68
N LYS A 592 48.90 -0.05 -22.85
CA LYS A 592 49.92 -0.84 -22.16
C LYS A 592 49.90 -2.29 -22.60
N LYS A 593 49.21 -3.17 -21.85
CA LYS A 593 49.24 -4.61 -22.05
C LYS A 593 47.84 -5.16 -22.14
N GLN A 594 47.65 -6.14 -23.03
CA GLN A 594 46.51 -7.04 -23.04
C GLN A 594 47.00 -8.42 -22.63
N TYR A 595 46.28 -9.04 -21.69
CA TYR A 595 46.49 -10.43 -21.32
C TYR A 595 45.18 -11.16 -21.60
N GLU A 596 45.26 -12.22 -22.39
CA GLU A 596 44.14 -13.08 -22.73
C GLU A 596 44.57 -14.52 -22.51
N THR A 597 43.84 -15.21 -21.63
CA THR A 597 44.08 -16.61 -21.30
C THR A 597 42.78 -17.33 -21.50
N VAL A 598 42.75 -18.22 -22.49
CA VAL A 598 41.61 -19.08 -22.78
C VAL A 598 42.01 -20.50 -22.40
N VAL A 599 41.23 -21.13 -21.51
CA VAL A 599 41.54 -22.48 -21.00
C VAL A 599 41.09 -23.55 -21.98
N GLU A 600 40.03 -23.26 -22.73
CA GLU A 600 39.45 -24.13 -23.75
C GLU A 600 39.73 -23.51 -25.12
N ASP A 601 38.72 -23.34 -25.98
CA ASP A 601 38.94 -22.93 -27.37
C ASP A 601 38.90 -21.41 -27.56
N HIS A 602 39.86 -20.90 -28.34
CA HIS A 602 39.84 -19.52 -28.87
C HIS A 602 39.62 -19.56 -30.37
N LEU A 603 38.56 -18.93 -30.85
CA LEU A 603 38.14 -18.98 -32.25
C LEU A 603 37.89 -17.58 -32.81
N GLU A 604 38.48 -17.30 -33.97
CA GLU A 604 38.33 -16.03 -34.69
C GLU A 604 38.03 -16.31 -36.17
N GLU A 605 36.92 -15.77 -36.67
CA GLU A 605 36.57 -15.79 -38.10
C GLU A 605 36.53 -14.38 -38.66
N PHE A 606 37.15 -14.22 -39.82
CA PHE A 606 37.17 -12.95 -40.55
C PHE A 606 36.64 -13.20 -41.96
N GLN A 607 35.48 -12.64 -42.29
CA GLN A 607 34.86 -12.82 -43.62
C GLN A 607 35.57 -12.03 -44.74
N ALA A 608 36.41 -11.07 -44.37
CA ALA A 608 37.20 -10.27 -45.29
C ALA A 608 38.69 -10.37 -44.95
N ASN A 609 39.38 -9.25 -44.72
CA ASN A 609 40.81 -9.25 -44.47
C ASN A 609 41.11 -9.39 -42.97
N HIS A 610 41.96 -10.35 -42.62
CA HIS A 610 42.68 -10.36 -41.35
C HIS A 610 44.15 -10.01 -41.60
N MET A 611 44.64 -8.92 -41.01
CA MET A 611 46.03 -8.50 -41.10
C MET A 611 46.65 -8.47 -39.71
N ILE A 612 47.59 -9.39 -39.48
CA ILE A 612 48.40 -9.41 -38.25
C ILE A 612 49.78 -8.82 -38.58
N HIS A 613 50.17 -7.78 -37.86
CA HIS A 613 51.52 -7.23 -37.92
C HIS A 613 52.20 -7.40 -36.56
N VAL A 614 53.30 -8.15 -36.53
CA VAL A 614 54.11 -8.37 -35.31
C VAL A 614 55.51 -7.81 -35.56
N GLY A 615 55.96 -6.89 -34.69
CA GLY A 615 57.25 -6.20 -34.86
C GLY A 615 58.48 -7.03 -34.52
N GLU A 616 58.35 -8.06 -33.67
CA GLU A 616 59.46 -8.92 -33.25
C GLU A 616 59.21 -10.40 -33.57
N THR A 617 58.56 -11.15 -32.68
CA THR A 617 58.36 -12.61 -32.81
C THR A 617 56.88 -12.96 -32.78
N ALA A 618 56.42 -13.70 -33.80
CA ALA A 618 55.14 -14.39 -33.78
C ALA A 618 55.40 -15.91 -33.64
N GLN A 619 54.90 -16.53 -32.57
CA GLN A 619 55.09 -17.96 -32.30
C GLN A 619 53.74 -18.66 -32.19
N LEU A 620 53.56 -19.72 -32.97
CA LEU A 620 52.43 -20.64 -32.85
C LEU A 620 52.96 -22.01 -32.43
N SER A 621 52.44 -22.54 -31.32
CA SER A 621 52.83 -23.84 -30.79
C SER A 621 51.57 -24.62 -30.44
N ALA A 622 51.30 -25.69 -31.18
CA ALA A 622 50.13 -26.55 -30.97
C ALA A 622 50.50 -28.01 -31.25
N ALA A 623 49.72 -28.94 -30.71
CA ALA A 623 49.89 -30.37 -31.00
C ALA A 623 49.61 -30.70 -32.48
N LYS A 624 48.71 -29.92 -33.11
CA LYS A 624 48.36 -30.01 -34.53
C LYS A 624 48.18 -28.58 -35.07
N VAL A 625 48.74 -28.32 -36.25
CA VAL A 625 48.51 -27.08 -37.01
C VAL A 625 48.08 -27.49 -38.41
N VAL A 626 46.94 -26.98 -38.87
CA VAL A 626 46.44 -27.21 -40.23
C VAL A 626 46.24 -25.86 -40.91
N VAL A 627 46.72 -25.73 -42.15
CA VAL A 627 46.58 -24.52 -42.96
C VAL A 627 45.95 -24.93 -44.28
N GLU A 628 44.75 -24.44 -44.54
CA GLU A 628 44.02 -24.71 -45.78
C GLU A 628 43.73 -23.41 -46.53
N SER A 629 43.79 -23.47 -47.86
CA SER A 629 43.43 -22.35 -48.71
C SER A 629 42.99 -22.88 -50.07
N SER A 630 41.80 -22.45 -50.52
CA SER A 630 41.32 -22.70 -51.89
C SER A 630 42.06 -21.87 -52.95
N GLY A 631 42.70 -20.77 -52.53
CA GLY A 631 43.54 -19.91 -53.35
C GLY A 631 45.02 -20.32 -53.30
N VAL A 632 45.86 -19.44 -52.75
CA VAL A 632 47.31 -19.64 -52.68
C VAL A 632 47.79 -19.52 -51.24
N VAL A 633 48.44 -20.57 -50.73
CA VAL A 633 49.34 -20.45 -49.57
C VAL A 633 50.73 -20.07 -50.10
N SER A 634 51.24 -18.90 -49.74
CA SER A 634 52.59 -18.47 -50.11
C SER A 634 53.48 -18.29 -48.88
N HIS A 635 54.54 -19.07 -48.79
CA HIS A 635 55.62 -18.84 -47.81
C HIS A 635 56.78 -18.14 -48.49
N LYS A 636 57.04 -16.88 -48.09
CA LYS A 636 58.22 -16.12 -48.51
C LYS A 636 59.04 -15.81 -47.26
N ALA A 637 60.13 -16.56 -47.07
CA ALA A 637 61.03 -16.41 -45.93
C ALA A 637 62.49 -16.55 -46.40
N GLY A 638 63.46 -16.18 -45.55
CA GLY A 638 64.88 -16.43 -45.80
C GLY A 638 65.19 -17.94 -45.82
N ASP A 639 64.71 -18.66 -44.81
CA ASP A 639 64.79 -20.13 -44.70
C ASP A 639 63.40 -20.72 -44.42
N VAL A 640 63.11 -21.89 -45.00
CA VAL A 640 61.92 -22.69 -44.67
C VAL A 640 62.39 -24.08 -44.26
N MET A 641 62.19 -24.44 -43.00
CA MET A 641 62.58 -25.73 -42.42
C MET A 641 61.32 -26.54 -42.09
N LEU A 642 61.22 -27.76 -42.63
CA LEU A 642 60.14 -28.70 -42.35
C LEU A 642 60.74 -29.97 -41.76
N ALA A 643 60.38 -30.31 -40.53
CA ALA A 643 60.88 -31.49 -39.83
C ALA A 643 59.72 -32.25 -39.19
N GLY A 644 59.57 -33.54 -39.53
CA GLY A 644 58.61 -34.46 -38.93
C GLY A 644 59.33 -35.63 -38.28
N SER A 645 58.92 -36.04 -37.09
CA SER A 645 59.51 -37.19 -36.38
C SER A 645 59.06 -38.54 -36.96
N SER A 646 57.89 -38.60 -37.59
CA SER A 646 57.33 -39.81 -38.21
C SER A 646 57.44 -39.77 -39.74
N SER A 647 56.93 -38.72 -40.39
CA SER A 647 56.97 -38.58 -41.85
C SER A 647 56.77 -37.12 -42.28
N VAL A 648 57.09 -36.84 -43.54
CA VAL A 648 56.72 -35.62 -44.27
C VAL A 648 56.19 -36.07 -45.62
N ASN A 649 54.92 -35.72 -45.93
CA ASN A 649 54.24 -36.14 -47.15
C ASN A 649 53.96 -34.92 -48.04
N LEU A 650 54.23 -35.03 -49.35
CA LEU A 650 53.90 -34.02 -50.36
C LEU A 650 53.06 -34.66 -51.46
N LEU A 651 51.82 -34.20 -51.61
CA LEU A 651 50.87 -34.70 -52.59
C LEU A 651 50.39 -33.55 -53.49
N GLY A 652 50.32 -33.77 -54.80
CA GLY A 652 49.79 -32.80 -55.74
C GLY A 652 48.88 -33.46 -56.76
N GLY A 653 47.62 -33.05 -56.82
CA GLY A 653 46.61 -33.64 -57.71
C GLY A 653 46.84 -33.37 -59.20
N GLY A 654 47.59 -32.31 -59.53
CA GLY A 654 47.98 -31.98 -60.91
C GLY A 654 49.49 -32.12 -61.16
N LYS A 655 50.31 -31.37 -60.41
CA LYS A 655 51.77 -31.39 -60.51
C LYS A 655 52.37 -31.10 -59.13
N VAL A 656 53.34 -31.93 -58.71
CA VAL A 656 54.31 -31.54 -57.68
C VAL A 656 55.58 -31.13 -58.42
N ALA A 657 55.96 -29.86 -58.33
CA ALA A 657 57.19 -29.32 -58.92
C ALA A 657 58.15 -28.93 -57.79
N ILE A 658 59.27 -29.63 -57.70
CA ILE A 658 60.40 -29.22 -56.85
C ILE A 658 61.48 -28.73 -57.81
N GLU A 659 61.82 -27.45 -57.72
CA GLU A 659 62.81 -26.82 -58.58
C GLU A 659 63.89 -26.18 -57.71
N SER A 660 65.13 -26.44 -58.06
CA SER A 660 66.31 -25.86 -57.41
C SER A 660 67.29 -25.47 -58.50
N ASN A 661 67.85 -24.28 -58.38
CA ASN A 661 68.87 -23.81 -59.31
C ASN A 661 70.24 -24.49 -59.09
N ASN A 662 70.39 -25.26 -58.00
CA ASN A 662 71.67 -25.85 -57.60
C ASN A 662 71.62 -27.37 -57.53
N ALA A 663 70.87 -27.93 -56.58
CA ALA A 663 70.72 -29.38 -56.42
C ALA A 663 69.40 -29.74 -55.74
N ILE A 664 68.89 -30.94 -56.03
CA ILE A 664 67.82 -31.61 -55.29
C ILE A 664 68.38 -32.93 -54.76
N GLU A 665 68.34 -33.14 -53.45
CA GLU A 665 68.88 -34.33 -52.79
C GLU A 665 67.80 -35.05 -52.00
N LEU A 666 67.68 -36.36 -52.20
CA LEU A 666 66.79 -37.25 -51.46
C LEU A 666 67.65 -38.34 -50.81
N LYS A 667 67.72 -38.37 -49.47
CA LYS A 667 68.63 -39.25 -48.73
C LYS A 667 67.89 -40.06 -47.67
N VAL A 668 68.17 -41.37 -47.62
CA VAL A 668 67.69 -42.27 -46.56
C VAL A 668 68.86 -43.15 -46.08
N GLY A 669 69.32 -42.92 -44.84
CA GLY A 669 70.50 -43.58 -44.30
C GLY A 669 71.74 -43.36 -45.20
N GLY A 670 72.36 -44.46 -45.66
CA GLY A 670 73.50 -44.44 -46.59
C GLY A 670 73.13 -44.48 -48.08
N SER A 671 71.84 -44.51 -48.45
CA SER A 671 71.38 -44.51 -49.85
C SER A 671 70.83 -43.13 -50.24
N PHE A 672 70.99 -42.73 -51.50
CA PHE A 672 70.52 -41.41 -51.95
C PHE A 672 70.21 -41.36 -53.45
N ILE A 673 69.45 -40.32 -53.81
CA ILE A 673 69.28 -39.79 -55.16
C ILE A 673 69.70 -38.32 -55.12
N SER A 674 70.67 -37.93 -55.93
CA SER A 674 71.08 -36.54 -56.09
C SER A 674 70.88 -36.12 -57.54
N ILE A 675 70.20 -34.99 -57.73
CA ILE A 675 69.92 -34.39 -59.02
C ILE A 675 70.63 -33.05 -59.05
N THR A 676 71.62 -32.95 -59.94
CA THR A 676 72.31 -31.70 -60.26
C THR A 676 72.07 -31.39 -61.73
N PRO A 677 72.41 -30.18 -62.21
CA PRO A 677 72.27 -29.84 -63.63
C PRO A 677 73.03 -30.77 -64.59
N GLY A 678 74.03 -31.52 -64.13
CA GLY A 678 74.89 -32.38 -64.98
C GLY A 678 74.69 -33.89 -64.84
N GLU A 679 74.06 -34.37 -63.76
CA GLU A 679 74.05 -35.78 -63.38
C GLU A 679 72.85 -36.14 -62.49
N ILE A 680 72.29 -37.34 -62.72
CA ILE A 680 71.38 -38.02 -61.78
C ILE A 680 72.13 -39.20 -61.18
N ALA A 681 72.54 -39.06 -59.92
CA ALA A 681 73.27 -40.09 -59.18
C ALA A 681 72.29 -40.92 -58.33
N ILE A 682 72.33 -42.25 -58.46
CA ILE A 682 71.52 -43.19 -57.66
C ILE A 682 72.44 -44.24 -57.03
N GLN A 683 72.50 -44.30 -55.69
CA GLN A 683 73.39 -45.22 -54.95
C GLN A 683 72.65 -45.95 -53.81
N GLY A 684 72.75 -47.28 -53.74
CA GLY A 684 72.16 -48.12 -52.69
C GLY A 684 72.56 -49.60 -52.73
N VAL A 685 72.27 -50.36 -51.67
CA VAL A 685 72.67 -51.79 -51.51
C VAL A 685 71.93 -52.73 -52.49
N SER A 686 70.70 -52.38 -52.89
CA SER A 686 69.94 -53.04 -53.94
C SER A 686 69.03 -52.01 -54.62
N VAL A 687 69.10 -51.92 -55.95
CA VAL A 687 68.25 -51.03 -56.76
C VAL A 687 67.33 -51.90 -57.62
N ARG A 688 66.02 -51.81 -57.39
CA ARG A 688 65.00 -52.51 -58.18
C ARG A 688 64.17 -51.49 -58.95
N ILE A 689 64.16 -51.61 -60.28
CA ILE A 689 63.31 -50.80 -61.17
C ILE A 689 62.12 -51.68 -61.56
N ASN A 690 60.90 -51.28 -61.15
CA ASN A 690 59.68 -52.06 -61.34
C ASN A 690 58.84 -51.51 -62.50
N SER A 691 58.43 -52.36 -63.45
CA SER A 691 57.48 -52.05 -64.53
C SER A 691 56.16 -52.82 -64.35
N GLY A 692 55.38 -52.49 -63.30
CA GLY A 692 54.00 -52.97 -63.18
C GLY A 692 53.49 -53.45 -61.81
N GLY A 693 54.05 -52.98 -60.68
CA GLY A 693 53.48 -53.22 -59.34
C GLY A 693 53.54 -51.98 -58.45
N GLY A 694 52.45 -51.69 -57.73
CA GLY A 694 52.29 -50.46 -56.94
C GLY A 694 53.03 -50.48 -55.59
N VAL A 695 53.57 -49.31 -55.21
CA VAL A 695 54.09 -49.02 -53.87
C VAL A 695 53.03 -48.24 -53.09
N GLY A 696 53.06 -48.32 -51.75
CA GLY A 696 52.09 -47.68 -50.86
C GLY A 696 51.91 -46.19 -51.13
N SER A 697 50.64 -45.77 -51.17
CA SER A 697 50.22 -44.40 -51.41
C SER A 697 50.62 -43.47 -50.26
N ALA A 698 50.89 -42.20 -50.57
CA ALA A 698 50.93 -41.16 -49.54
C ALA A 698 49.58 -41.19 -48.78
N SER A 699 49.62 -41.09 -47.46
CA SER A 699 48.39 -40.94 -46.67
C SER A 699 47.74 -39.62 -47.06
N ASP A 700 46.45 -39.64 -47.39
CA ASP A 700 45.67 -38.42 -47.58
C ASP A 700 45.83 -37.56 -46.33
N GLY A 701 46.36 -36.35 -46.50
CA GLY A 701 46.51 -35.41 -45.40
C GLY A 701 45.14 -35.10 -44.82
N GLU A 702 45.03 -35.10 -43.50
CA GLU A 702 43.78 -34.77 -42.83
C GLU A 702 43.42 -33.31 -43.13
N THR A 703 42.23 -33.11 -43.70
CA THR A 703 41.65 -31.77 -43.84
C THR A 703 41.42 -31.16 -42.46
N ALA A 704 41.59 -29.86 -42.32
CA ALA A 704 41.14 -29.13 -41.15
C ALA A 704 39.64 -29.41 -40.97
N GLU A 705 39.27 -29.99 -39.85
CA GLU A 705 37.86 -30.04 -39.47
C GLU A 705 37.45 -28.60 -39.17
N ALA A 706 36.36 -28.14 -39.81
CA ALA A 706 35.82 -26.81 -39.55
C ALA A 706 35.42 -26.75 -38.08
N ILE A 707 36.05 -25.84 -37.33
CA ILE A 707 35.61 -25.53 -35.97
C ILE A 707 34.36 -24.67 -36.12
N GLU A 708 33.22 -25.13 -35.59
CA GLU A 708 31.95 -24.42 -35.67
C GLU A 708 32.07 -23.07 -34.92
N MET A 709 32.00 -21.97 -35.66
CA MET A 709 31.89 -20.63 -35.10
C MET A 709 30.53 -20.47 -34.43
N LEU A 710 30.54 -20.22 -33.13
CA LEU A 710 29.36 -19.77 -32.39
C LEU A 710 29.10 -18.30 -32.74
N ASP A 711 27.91 -18.00 -33.26
CA ASP A 711 27.46 -16.64 -33.60
C ASP A 711 27.52 -15.76 -32.31
N PRO A 712 28.24 -14.63 -32.27
CA PRO A 712 28.51 -13.84 -31.05
C PRO A 712 27.31 -13.05 -30.52
N LEU A 713 26.10 -13.54 -30.73
CA LEU A 713 24.89 -13.05 -30.07
C LEU A 713 24.61 -13.75 -28.75
N ASP A 714 25.46 -14.68 -28.28
CA ASP A 714 25.08 -15.71 -27.30
C ASP A 714 25.76 -15.79 -25.89
N ALA A 715 26.30 -14.69 -25.39
CA ALA A 715 26.87 -14.46 -24.09
C ALA A 715 26.13 -13.45 -23.15
N LEU A 716 25.77 -13.93 -21.97
CA LEU A 716 24.88 -13.28 -21.01
C LEU A 716 25.48 -12.99 -19.67
N ALA A 717 25.06 -11.84 -19.15
CA ALA A 717 25.07 -11.55 -17.74
C ALA A 717 24.33 -12.64 -16.96
N ALA A 718 25.18 -13.50 -16.39
CA ALA A 718 25.06 -14.41 -15.27
C ALA A 718 23.75 -14.38 -14.47
N SER A 719 23.11 -15.54 -14.52
CA SER A 719 22.25 -16.12 -13.48
C SER A 719 22.91 -16.13 -12.10
N ASP A 720 22.13 -15.86 -11.05
CA ASP A 720 22.32 -16.49 -9.74
C ASP A 720 21.13 -17.43 -9.47
N ALA A 721 21.43 -18.73 -9.51
CA ALA A 721 20.59 -19.81 -9.01
C ALA A 721 20.97 -20.13 -7.55
N PRO A 722 20.02 -20.57 -6.69
CA PRO A 722 20.27 -20.98 -5.31
C PRO A 722 20.45 -22.51 -5.15
N GLY A 723 21.31 -22.93 -4.22
CA GLY A 723 21.47 -24.31 -3.74
C GLY A 723 20.85 -24.53 -2.35
N SER A 724 20.41 -25.76 -2.08
CA SER A 724 19.60 -26.20 -0.93
C SER A 724 20.41 -26.90 0.18
N GLY A 725 19.89 -26.89 1.42
CA GLY A 725 20.41 -27.71 2.53
C GLY A 725 19.81 -27.46 3.93
N GLY A 726 18.61 -28.01 4.20
CA GLY A 726 18.12 -28.63 5.46
C GLY A 726 18.20 -27.93 6.84
N GLY A 727 17.02 -27.67 7.44
CA GLY A 727 16.73 -27.95 8.86
C GLY A 727 16.09 -26.84 9.72
N GLY A 728 14.82 -27.00 10.11
CA GLY A 728 14.18 -26.31 11.25
C GLY A 728 13.05 -25.34 10.88
N GLY A 729 11.81 -25.70 11.20
CA GLY A 729 10.60 -24.98 10.76
C GLY A 729 10.23 -23.71 11.53
N GLY A 730 9.32 -22.93 10.94
CA GLY A 730 8.42 -22.03 11.67
C GLY A 730 8.06 -20.68 11.02
N ARG A 731 7.00 -20.69 10.18
CA ARG A 731 6.04 -19.59 9.87
C ARG A 731 6.46 -18.31 9.08
N GLU A 732 6.00 -18.28 7.81
CA GLU A 732 5.10 -17.32 7.13
C GLU A 732 5.01 -15.84 7.63
N ARG A 733 5.01 -14.78 6.79
CA ARG A 733 4.18 -14.56 5.57
C ARG A 733 4.57 -13.29 4.75
N SER A 734 4.39 -13.40 3.42
CA SER A 734 4.14 -12.43 2.29
C SER A 734 4.23 -10.89 2.51
N GLY A 735 4.86 -10.06 1.65
CA GLY A 735 4.49 -9.70 0.25
C GLY A 735 3.66 -8.39 0.23
N ARG A 736 3.73 -7.39 -0.67
CA ARG A 736 4.26 -7.23 -2.04
C ARG A 736 4.16 -5.72 -2.41
N SER A 737 4.93 -5.31 -3.42
CA SER A 737 4.89 -4.04 -4.16
C SER A 737 3.52 -3.55 -4.64
N VAL A 738 3.39 -2.24 -4.84
CA VAL A 738 2.56 -1.58 -5.86
C VAL A 738 3.29 -0.29 -6.28
N GLU A 739 3.53 -0.11 -7.58
CA GLU A 739 3.78 1.24 -8.12
C GLU A 739 2.45 1.95 -8.44
N PRO A 740 2.39 3.29 -8.29
CA PRO A 740 1.15 4.06 -8.26
C PRO A 740 0.70 4.56 -9.63
N HIS A 741 -0.61 4.78 -9.75
CA HIS A 741 -1.30 5.53 -10.80
C HIS A 741 -1.27 7.03 -10.48
N HIS A 742 -1.56 7.88 -11.47
CA HIS A 742 -2.21 9.19 -11.25
C HIS A 742 -3.30 9.39 -12.33
N ALA A 743 -4.48 9.99 -12.07
CA ALA A 743 -4.73 11.28 -11.43
C ALA A 743 -6.19 11.40 -10.81
N PRO A 744 -6.57 12.51 -10.12
CA PRO A 744 -7.49 12.62 -8.95
C PRO A 744 -9.00 12.96 -9.23
N PRO A 745 -9.90 13.03 -8.20
CA PRO A 745 -11.37 12.81 -8.30
C PRO A 745 -12.24 14.07 -8.48
N MET A 746 -13.47 13.88 -9.01
CA MET A 746 -14.60 14.83 -8.94
C MET A 746 -15.54 14.46 -7.77
N GLU A 747 -16.06 15.46 -7.06
CA GLU A 747 -17.14 15.27 -6.06
C GLU A 747 -18.49 14.95 -6.72
N PRO A 748 -19.36 14.13 -6.09
CA PRO A 748 -20.70 13.84 -6.57
C PRO A 748 -21.72 14.96 -6.21
N PRO A 749 -22.77 15.18 -7.04
CA PRO A 749 -23.89 16.07 -6.72
C PRO A 749 -24.82 15.48 -5.63
N PRO A 750 -25.67 16.30 -4.97
CA PRO A 750 -26.56 15.86 -3.88
C PRO A 750 -27.64 14.87 -4.38
N PRO A 751 -28.21 14.03 -3.49
CA PRO A 751 -29.27 13.10 -3.88
C PRO A 751 -30.51 13.88 -4.39
N PRO A 752 -31.20 13.39 -5.44
CA PRO A 752 -32.45 13.98 -5.89
C PRO A 752 -33.53 13.84 -4.80
N MET A 753 -34.22 14.94 -4.49
CA MET A 753 -35.47 14.90 -3.74
C MET A 753 -36.51 14.00 -4.45
N PRO A 754 -37.42 13.34 -3.71
CA PRO A 754 -38.45 12.49 -4.31
C PRO A 754 -39.29 13.28 -5.33
N GLY A 755 -39.37 12.74 -6.55
CA GLY A 755 -40.21 13.29 -7.61
C GLY A 755 -41.68 13.22 -7.23
N ASN A 756 -42.41 14.32 -7.45
CA ASN A 756 -43.85 14.41 -7.21
C ASN A 756 -44.62 13.28 -7.92
N PRO A 757 -45.62 12.65 -7.26
CA PRO A 757 -46.51 11.71 -7.93
C PRO A 757 -47.27 12.42 -9.06
N THR A 758 -47.31 11.79 -10.23
CA THR A 758 -48.03 12.31 -11.39
C THR A 758 -49.53 12.06 -11.21
N VAL A 759 -50.34 13.12 -11.26
CA VAL A 759 -51.81 13.01 -11.13
C VAL A 759 -52.41 12.79 -12.51
N ARG A 760 -53.28 11.79 -12.64
CA ARG A 760 -54.07 11.58 -13.86
C ARG A 760 -55.04 12.74 -14.10
N PRO A 761 -55.49 12.94 -15.35
CA PRO A 761 -56.57 13.89 -15.64
C PRO A 761 -57.88 13.62 -14.86
N ASP A 762 -58.12 12.38 -14.41
CA ASP A 762 -59.28 11.98 -13.61
C ASP A 762 -59.11 12.21 -12.09
N GLY A 763 -57.96 12.75 -11.66
CA GLY A 763 -57.65 13.04 -10.26
C GLY A 763 -57.03 11.88 -9.47
N THR A 764 -56.83 10.70 -10.07
CA THR A 764 -56.15 9.59 -9.39
C THR A 764 -54.62 9.74 -9.43
N LEU A 765 -53.95 9.41 -8.33
CA LEU A 765 -52.49 9.49 -8.22
C LEU A 765 -51.83 8.27 -8.86
N ARG A 766 -50.92 8.47 -9.82
CA ARG A 766 -50.03 7.43 -10.32
C ARG A 766 -48.90 7.20 -9.32
N GLN A 767 -48.74 5.95 -8.89
CA GLN A 767 -47.70 5.56 -7.95
C GLN A 767 -47.07 4.23 -8.38
N PHE A 768 -45.74 4.14 -8.23
CA PHE A 768 -45.04 2.86 -8.18
C PHE A 768 -45.13 2.35 -6.74
N LEU A 769 -45.61 1.12 -6.54
CA LEU A 769 -45.72 0.49 -5.24
C LEU A 769 -44.46 -0.33 -4.93
N THR A 770 -43.95 -1.05 -5.93
CA THR A 770 -42.67 -1.77 -5.87
C THR A 770 -41.92 -1.60 -7.19
N ILE A 771 -40.59 -1.57 -7.09
CA ILE A 771 -39.66 -1.65 -8.21
C ILE A 771 -38.52 -2.57 -7.79
N GLU A 772 -38.36 -3.69 -8.46
CA GLU A 772 -37.46 -4.77 -8.03
C GLU A 772 -36.74 -5.35 -9.25
N TRP A 773 -35.49 -5.76 -9.04
CA TRP A 773 -34.78 -6.60 -10.00
C TRP A 773 -35.25 -8.04 -9.82
N VAL A 774 -35.41 -8.78 -10.92
CA VAL A 774 -35.71 -10.21 -10.86
C VAL A 774 -34.44 -11.01 -10.51
N GLU A 775 -33.29 -10.53 -10.96
CA GLU A 775 -32.00 -11.16 -10.73
C GLU A 775 -31.15 -10.34 -9.75
N ASP A 776 -30.50 -11.02 -8.79
CA ASP A 776 -29.58 -10.38 -7.84
C ASP A 776 -28.23 -10.02 -8.49
N GLU A 777 -27.88 -10.70 -9.59
CA GLU A 777 -26.65 -10.47 -10.35
C GLU A 777 -26.77 -10.72 -11.88
N THR A 778 -26.06 -9.91 -12.67
CA THR A 778 -26.02 -9.96 -14.14
C THR A 778 -24.61 -9.63 -14.67
N TRP A 779 -24.29 -9.95 -15.93
CA TRP A 779 -22.99 -9.67 -16.57
C TRP A 779 -23.12 -8.70 -17.77
N CYS A 780 -22.03 -8.05 -18.24
CA CYS A 780 -22.09 -7.21 -19.47
C CYS A 780 -22.78 -8.01 -20.58
N SER A 781 -23.72 -7.41 -21.30
CA SER A 781 -24.54 -7.95 -22.39
C SER A 781 -25.47 -9.12 -22.06
N GLU A 782 -25.75 -9.38 -20.79
CA GLU A 782 -26.89 -10.21 -20.39
C GLU A 782 -28.14 -9.33 -20.15
N PRO A 783 -29.34 -9.88 -20.36
CA PRO A 783 -30.56 -9.20 -19.96
C PRO A 783 -30.71 -9.26 -18.42
N ALA A 784 -31.11 -8.15 -17.83
CA ALA A 784 -31.66 -8.06 -16.48
C ALA A 784 -33.13 -7.67 -16.58
N THR A 785 -33.96 -8.12 -15.66
CA THR A 785 -35.40 -7.88 -15.70
C THR A 785 -35.80 -7.00 -14.53
N LEU A 786 -36.50 -5.90 -14.83
CA LEU A 786 -37.09 -5.04 -13.83
C LEU A 786 -38.58 -5.32 -13.75
N THR A 787 -39.08 -5.65 -12.56
CA THR A 787 -40.50 -5.88 -12.29
C THR A 787 -40.99 -4.91 -11.22
N GLY A 788 -42.31 -4.83 -11.11
CA GLY A 788 -42.91 -4.06 -10.04
C GLY A 788 -44.41 -3.94 -10.18
N THR A 789 -45.00 -3.37 -9.14
CA THR A 789 -46.43 -3.12 -9.05
C THR A 789 -46.69 -1.63 -9.01
N THR A 790 -47.83 -1.23 -9.57
CA THR A 790 -48.21 0.17 -9.73
C THR A 790 -49.66 0.38 -9.30
N SER A 791 -50.03 1.61 -8.98
CA SER A 791 -51.39 2.02 -8.66
C SER A 791 -51.73 3.28 -9.46
N GLY A 792 -52.96 3.37 -9.97
CA GLY A 792 -53.41 4.51 -10.76
C GLY A 792 -52.94 4.51 -12.23
N TYR A 793 -52.42 3.39 -12.74
CA TYR A 793 -52.08 3.20 -14.16
C TYR A 793 -53.19 2.42 -14.89
N THR A 794 -53.34 2.64 -16.20
CA THR A 794 -54.19 1.81 -17.06
C THR A 794 -53.33 0.90 -17.94
N ASP A 795 -53.87 -0.25 -18.32
CA ASP A 795 -53.20 -1.18 -19.23
C ASP A 795 -52.71 -0.47 -20.50
N GLY A 796 -51.41 -0.56 -20.77
CA GLY A 796 -50.72 0.09 -21.87
C GLY A 796 -50.13 1.47 -21.54
N ASP A 797 -50.35 2.03 -20.35
CA ASP A 797 -49.65 3.24 -19.90
C ASP A 797 -48.14 3.00 -19.80
N THR A 798 -47.34 4.03 -20.06
CA THR A 798 -45.87 3.97 -20.02
C THR A 798 -45.29 5.02 -19.08
N GLU A 799 -44.16 4.70 -18.43
CA GLU A 799 -43.37 5.61 -17.60
C GLU A 799 -41.87 5.33 -17.79
N SER A 800 -40.97 6.28 -17.49
CA SER A 800 -39.53 6.09 -17.63
C SER A 800 -38.85 5.80 -16.29
N ALA A 801 -38.01 4.76 -16.23
CA ALA A 801 -37.11 4.51 -15.11
C ALA A 801 -35.65 4.76 -15.52
N ASP A 802 -34.90 5.45 -14.66
CA ASP A 802 -33.47 5.68 -14.86
C ASP A 802 -32.67 4.59 -14.14
N VAL A 803 -31.85 3.84 -14.89
CA VAL A 803 -30.86 2.92 -14.34
C VAL A 803 -29.59 3.71 -14.04
N ARG A 804 -29.20 3.76 -12.78
CA ARG A 804 -28.08 4.55 -12.24
C ARG A 804 -27.06 3.63 -11.58
N ASN A 805 -25.80 4.04 -11.58
CA ASN A 805 -24.79 3.39 -10.77
C ASN A 805 -25.01 3.75 -9.30
N ALA A 806 -25.15 2.74 -8.45
CA ALA A 806 -25.39 2.95 -7.03
C ALA A 806 -24.20 3.65 -6.34
N SER A 807 -22.98 3.44 -6.84
CA SER A 807 -21.76 3.94 -6.20
C SER A 807 -21.43 5.41 -6.50
N ASP A 808 -21.82 5.94 -7.67
CA ASP A 808 -21.51 7.33 -8.07
C ASP A 808 -22.67 8.10 -8.71
N GLY A 809 -23.87 7.50 -8.75
CA GLY A 809 -25.09 8.14 -9.22
C GLY A 809 -25.19 8.31 -10.74
N ALA A 810 -24.21 7.84 -11.53
CA ALA A 810 -24.20 8.04 -12.97
C ALA A 810 -25.34 7.27 -13.67
N VAL A 811 -26.19 7.99 -14.42
CA VAL A 811 -27.27 7.39 -15.22
C VAL A 811 -26.65 6.59 -16.37
N GLN A 812 -26.79 5.27 -16.34
CA GLN A 812 -26.29 4.39 -17.40
C GLN A 812 -27.24 4.34 -18.59
N ARG A 813 -28.55 4.32 -18.33
CA ARG A 813 -29.59 4.27 -19.37
C ARG A 813 -30.97 4.55 -18.77
N SER A 814 -31.86 5.20 -19.54
CA SER A 814 -33.28 5.34 -19.18
C SER A 814 -34.11 4.31 -19.96
N VAL A 815 -35.10 3.68 -19.33
CA VAL A 815 -35.97 2.65 -19.91
C VAL A 815 -37.44 2.98 -19.76
N THR A 816 -38.22 2.65 -20.79
CA THR A 816 -39.68 2.83 -20.77
C THR A 816 -40.36 1.58 -20.22
N LEU A 817 -40.99 1.71 -19.06
CA LEU A 817 -41.79 0.69 -18.40
C LEU A 817 -43.23 0.76 -18.89
N THR A 818 -43.75 -0.33 -19.45
CA THR A 818 -45.16 -0.45 -19.86
C THR A 818 -45.94 -1.22 -18.79
N VAL A 819 -47.03 -0.63 -18.29
CA VAL A 819 -47.89 -1.23 -17.26
C VAL A 819 -48.97 -2.10 -17.90
N ASN A 820 -49.11 -3.33 -17.42
CA ASN A 820 -50.17 -4.28 -17.76
C ASN A 820 -50.80 -4.80 -16.47
N SER A 821 -52.10 -4.62 -16.29
CA SER A 821 -52.88 -5.11 -15.15
C SER A 821 -52.30 -4.69 -13.78
N ASN A 822 -51.91 -3.42 -13.65
CA ASN A 822 -51.24 -2.83 -12.46
C ASN A 822 -49.85 -3.41 -12.12
N ALA A 823 -49.23 -4.17 -13.02
CA ALA A 823 -47.85 -4.63 -12.88
C ALA A 823 -47.05 -4.26 -14.13
N TYR A 824 -45.73 -4.27 -14.02
CA TYR A 824 -44.87 -4.16 -15.20
C TYR A 824 -43.74 -5.19 -15.12
N THR A 825 -43.20 -5.48 -16.30
CA THR A 825 -42.00 -6.31 -16.47
C THR A 825 -41.27 -5.76 -17.68
N HIS A 826 -40.02 -5.39 -17.51
CA HIS A 826 -39.20 -4.83 -18.57
C HIS A 826 -37.83 -5.48 -18.61
N ASN A 827 -37.41 -5.92 -19.79
CA ASN A 827 -36.09 -6.50 -20.00
C ASN A 827 -35.10 -5.39 -20.36
N PHE A 828 -33.98 -5.36 -19.65
CA PHE A 828 -32.90 -4.39 -19.79
C PHE A 828 -31.61 -5.08 -20.25
N ASP A 829 -31.08 -4.69 -21.41
CA ASP A 829 -29.77 -5.16 -21.86
C ASP A 829 -28.65 -4.29 -21.29
N VAL A 830 -27.73 -4.91 -20.53
CA VAL A 830 -26.57 -4.25 -19.91
C VAL A 830 -25.40 -4.16 -20.89
N VAL A 831 -25.49 -3.36 -21.95
CA VAL A 831 -24.45 -3.27 -22.99
C VAL A 831 -23.50 -2.08 -22.80
N ASN A 832 -22.28 -2.18 -23.36
CA ASN A 832 -21.29 -1.07 -23.43
C ASN A 832 -20.75 -0.57 -22.08
N LEU A 833 -20.90 -1.33 -21.00
CA LEU A 833 -20.33 -1.01 -19.68
C LEU A 833 -18.99 -1.70 -19.49
N LEU A 834 -17.91 -0.92 -19.51
CA LEU A 834 -16.55 -1.41 -19.25
C LEU A 834 -16.23 -1.37 -17.76
N PRO A 835 -15.45 -2.32 -17.25
CA PRO A 835 -14.89 -2.28 -15.89
C PRO A 835 -14.03 -1.02 -15.71
N ARG A 836 -14.16 -0.36 -14.57
CA ARG A 836 -13.26 0.72 -14.16
C ARG A 836 -11.95 0.15 -13.64
N LYS A 837 -10.88 0.90 -13.85
CA LYS A 837 -9.60 0.63 -13.20
C LYS A 837 -9.63 1.28 -11.81
N SER A 838 -9.63 0.46 -10.77
CA SER A 838 -9.61 0.90 -9.37
C SER A 838 -8.26 0.52 -8.75
N GLY A 839 -7.33 1.47 -8.71
CA GLY A 839 -5.93 1.16 -8.38
C GLY A 839 -5.32 0.20 -9.41
N ALA A 840 -4.50 -0.75 -8.95
CA ALA A 840 -3.81 -1.71 -9.84
C ALA A 840 -4.76 -2.70 -10.55
N ASN A 841 -5.98 -2.90 -10.03
CA ASN A 841 -6.90 -3.92 -10.55
C ASN A 841 -8.09 -3.27 -11.27
N TYR A 842 -8.66 -4.01 -12.21
CA TYR A 842 -10.00 -3.69 -12.72
C TYR A 842 -11.05 -4.13 -11.71
N GLU A 843 -12.13 -3.36 -11.59
CA GLU A 843 -13.26 -3.71 -10.75
C GLU A 843 -13.86 -5.07 -11.19
N THR A 844 -14.21 -5.91 -10.22
CA THR A 844 -14.81 -7.23 -10.43
C THR A 844 -16.34 -7.17 -10.41
N GLU A 845 -16.91 -6.11 -9.83
CA GLU A 845 -18.34 -5.90 -9.73
C GLU A 845 -18.69 -4.41 -9.69
N ARG A 846 -19.91 -4.06 -10.11
CA ARG A 846 -20.52 -2.73 -10.05
C ARG A 846 -21.99 -2.89 -9.72
N THR A 847 -22.58 -2.00 -8.93
CA THR A 847 -24.01 -2.08 -8.58
C THR A 847 -24.84 -1.07 -9.37
N LEU A 848 -26.05 -1.46 -9.78
CA LEU A 848 -26.99 -0.62 -10.52
C LEU A 848 -28.34 -0.55 -9.81
N ASP A 849 -28.85 0.66 -9.61
CA ASP A 849 -30.18 0.94 -9.06
C ASP A 849 -31.09 1.45 -10.17
N ALA A 850 -32.39 1.14 -10.11
CA ALA A 850 -33.38 1.76 -10.97
C ALA A 850 -34.28 2.70 -10.16
N THR A 851 -34.47 3.93 -10.63
CA THR A 851 -35.33 4.93 -9.99
C THR A 851 -36.45 5.39 -10.92
N CYS A 852 -37.69 5.39 -10.42
CA CYS A 852 -38.88 5.85 -11.14
C CYS A 852 -39.87 6.53 -10.18
N LEU A 853 -40.28 7.77 -10.46
CA LEU A 853 -41.27 8.55 -9.68
C LEU A 853 -41.13 8.44 -8.15
N GLY A 854 -39.91 8.58 -7.64
CA GLY A 854 -39.61 8.58 -6.21
C GLY A 854 -39.47 7.19 -5.57
N GLN A 855 -39.66 6.11 -6.33
CA GLN A 855 -39.30 4.75 -5.93
C GLN A 855 -37.95 4.36 -6.52
N THR A 856 -37.09 3.75 -5.70
CA THR A 856 -35.82 3.16 -6.10
C THR A 856 -35.84 1.69 -5.74
N THR A 857 -35.13 0.86 -6.53
CA THR A 857 -34.96 -0.56 -6.21
C THR A 857 -34.46 -0.74 -4.78
N PRO A 858 -35.09 -1.61 -3.95
CA PRO A 858 -34.69 -1.79 -2.56
C PRO A 858 -33.30 -2.40 -2.44
N GLU A 859 -32.90 -3.22 -3.41
CA GLU A 859 -31.55 -3.75 -3.56
C GLU A 859 -31.03 -3.48 -4.97
N ALA A 860 -29.77 -3.08 -5.07
CA ALA A 860 -29.08 -2.87 -6.35
C ALA A 860 -28.80 -4.21 -7.03
N ILE A 861 -28.97 -4.29 -8.35
CA ILE A 861 -28.47 -5.45 -9.09
C ILE A 861 -26.95 -5.39 -9.20
N ARG A 862 -26.28 -6.52 -8.97
CA ARG A 862 -24.83 -6.64 -9.07
C ARG A 862 -24.41 -6.98 -10.50
N LEU A 863 -23.84 -6.00 -11.22
CA LEU A 863 -23.15 -6.21 -12.48
C LEU A 863 -21.76 -6.82 -12.23
N ARG A 864 -21.47 -7.98 -12.82
CA ARG A 864 -20.19 -8.70 -12.68
C ARG A 864 -19.28 -8.55 -13.89
N PHE A 865 -17.99 -8.59 -13.63
CA PHE A 865 -16.87 -8.45 -14.55
C PHE A 865 -15.91 -9.63 -14.37
N ILE A 866 -15.21 -10.08 -15.43
CA ILE A 866 -14.24 -11.21 -15.35
C ILE A 866 -12.80 -10.68 -15.48
N PRO A 867 -12.27 -9.82 -14.58
CA PRO A 867 -10.89 -9.35 -14.70
C PRO A 867 -9.87 -10.42 -14.34
N ASN A 868 -10.23 -11.36 -13.46
CA ASN A 868 -9.30 -12.29 -12.84
C ASN A 868 -9.91 -13.70 -12.72
N LEU A 869 -9.28 -14.70 -13.34
CA LEU A 869 -9.59 -16.13 -13.17
C LEU A 869 -8.37 -16.81 -12.58
N ALA A 870 -8.59 -17.74 -11.65
CA ALA A 870 -7.49 -18.51 -11.07
C ALA A 870 -6.78 -19.34 -12.17
N ARG A 871 -5.47 -19.49 -12.04
CA ARG A 871 -4.66 -20.30 -12.94
C ARG A 871 -5.17 -21.73 -13.00
N GLU A 872 -5.43 -22.22 -14.20
CA GLU A 872 -5.88 -23.58 -14.45
C GLU A 872 -4.93 -24.28 -15.42
N HIS A 873 -4.58 -25.52 -15.10
CA HIS A 873 -3.75 -26.35 -15.97
C HIS A 873 -4.63 -26.90 -17.11
N CYS A 874 -4.28 -26.54 -18.34
CA CYS A 874 -5.02 -26.91 -19.54
C CYS A 874 -4.35 -28.11 -20.20
N SER A 875 -5.09 -29.22 -20.31
CA SER A 875 -4.65 -30.42 -21.02
C SER A 875 -5.68 -30.84 -22.07
N ILE A 876 -5.31 -30.78 -23.34
CA ILE A 876 -6.07 -31.40 -24.45
C ILE A 876 -5.12 -32.33 -25.21
N GLY A 877 -5.49 -33.61 -25.30
CA GLY A 877 -4.69 -34.60 -26.02
C GLY A 877 -3.25 -34.72 -25.50
N ARG A 878 -2.28 -34.26 -26.31
CA ARG A 878 -0.82 -34.36 -26.08
C ARG A 878 -0.16 -33.02 -25.67
N SER A 879 -0.95 -32.04 -25.23
CA SER A 879 -0.51 -30.65 -25.04
C SER A 879 -0.77 -30.14 -23.63
N HIS A 880 0.13 -29.30 -23.11
CA HIS A 880 0.19 -28.91 -21.69
C HIS A 880 0.58 -27.43 -21.56
N PHE A 881 -0.36 -26.58 -21.11
CA PHE A 881 -0.07 -25.18 -20.77
C PHE A 881 -0.98 -24.72 -19.62
N ASP A 882 -0.56 -23.71 -18.88
CA ASP A 882 -1.39 -23.05 -17.87
C ASP A 882 -2.07 -21.83 -18.47
N MET A 883 -3.27 -21.51 -18.00
CA MET A 883 -3.96 -20.29 -18.39
C MET A 883 -4.54 -19.58 -17.18
N GLU A 884 -4.44 -18.25 -17.18
CA GLU A 884 -5.06 -17.37 -16.17
C GLU A 884 -5.55 -16.09 -16.85
N VAL A 885 -6.59 -15.47 -16.27
CA VAL A 885 -6.98 -14.10 -16.65
C VAL A 885 -6.48 -13.19 -15.54
N VAL A 886 -5.74 -12.15 -15.89
CA VAL A 886 -5.22 -11.15 -14.95
C VAL A 886 -5.44 -9.78 -15.56
N GLU A 887 -6.15 -8.88 -14.87
CA GLU A 887 -6.42 -7.52 -15.34
C GLU A 887 -7.02 -7.45 -16.76
N TYR A 888 -7.97 -8.33 -17.08
CA TYR A 888 -8.54 -8.44 -18.44
C TYR A 888 -7.54 -8.89 -19.54
N GLU A 889 -6.41 -9.47 -19.15
CA GLU A 889 -5.45 -10.12 -20.03
C GLU A 889 -5.50 -11.64 -19.82
N VAL A 890 -5.82 -12.40 -20.86
CA VAL A 890 -5.65 -13.86 -20.90
C VAL A 890 -4.16 -14.14 -21.06
N ARG A 891 -3.54 -14.63 -19.99
CA ARG A 891 -2.16 -15.10 -19.98
C ARG A 891 -2.11 -16.60 -20.16
N MET A 892 -1.40 -17.04 -21.19
CA MET A 892 -1.11 -18.44 -21.44
C MET A 892 0.33 -18.70 -21.11
N ILE A 893 0.61 -19.69 -20.28
CA ILE A 893 1.94 -20.03 -19.81
C ILE A 893 2.23 -21.46 -20.26
N GLY A 894 2.94 -21.61 -21.37
CA GLY A 894 3.40 -22.91 -21.85
C GLY A 894 4.80 -23.22 -21.36
N SER A 895 5.10 -24.48 -21.07
CA SER A 895 6.45 -24.91 -20.66
C SER A 895 7.03 -25.85 -21.71
N ILE A 896 7.89 -25.39 -22.63
CA ILE A 896 8.53 -26.29 -23.62
C ILE A 896 9.78 -26.93 -23.03
N THR A 897 9.80 -28.26 -22.97
CA THR A 897 10.94 -29.05 -22.50
C THR A 897 11.78 -29.48 -23.71
N TYR A 898 13.10 -29.41 -23.62
CA TYR A 898 14.02 -29.73 -24.72
C TYR A 898 15.17 -30.64 -24.32
N VAL A 899 15.44 -31.65 -25.14
CA VAL A 899 16.54 -32.58 -24.91
C VAL A 899 17.76 -32.24 -25.77
N PRO A 900 18.97 -32.24 -25.18
CA PRO A 900 20.23 -32.08 -25.90
C PRO A 900 20.55 -33.30 -26.79
N GLY A 901 20.87 -33.10 -28.08
CA GLY A 901 21.21 -34.18 -29.02
C GLY A 901 22.33 -33.84 -30.02
N TRP A 902 22.67 -34.78 -30.90
CA TRP A 902 23.67 -34.65 -31.96
C TRP A 902 23.03 -34.93 -33.33
N ILE A 903 23.52 -34.26 -34.39
CA ILE A 903 23.18 -34.63 -35.77
C ILE A 903 24.09 -35.77 -36.21
N ASN A 904 23.47 -36.87 -36.59
CA ASN A 904 24.13 -37.95 -37.28
C ASN A 904 23.45 -38.21 -38.62
N TYR A 905 24.04 -39.07 -39.44
CA TYR A 905 23.50 -39.38 -40.74
C TYR A 905 23.05 -40.83 -40.81
N VAL A 906 21.95 -41.05 -41.53
CA VAL A 906 21.66 -42.36 -42.10
C VAL A 906 21.82 -42.29 -43.60
N ILE A 907 22.28 -43.41 -44.15
CA ILE A 907 22.54 -43.56 -45.56
C ILE A 907 21.65 -44.65 -46.11
N GLN A 908 20.94 -44.34 -47.19
CA GLN A 908 20.26 -45.36 -47.98
C GLN A 908 21.22 -45.89 -49.03
N LEU A 909 21.52 -47.18 -48.97
CA LEU A 909 22.49 -47.83 -49.86
C LEU A 909 21.81 -48.57 -51.03
N GLY A 910 20.48 -48.56 -51.05
CA GLY A 910 19.64 -49.24 -52.02
C GLY A 910 19.70 -50.77 -51.93
N ALA A 911 19.12 -51.46 -52.93
CA ALA A 911 19.05 -52.93 -53.01
C ALA A 911 20.40 -53.65 -53.19
N THR A 912 21.51 -52.90 -53.17
CA THR A 912 22.88 -53.36 -53.46
C THR A 912 23.67 -53.83 -52.24
N VAL A 913 23.08 -53.77 -51.04
CA VAL A 913 23.72 -54.24 -49.81
C VAL A 913 23.76 -55.78 -49.79
N PRO A 914 24.95 -56.43 -49.71
CA PRO A 914 25.02 -57.89 -49.65
C PRO A 914 24.25 -58.46 -48.45
N ALA A 915 23.49 -59.54 -48.69
CA ALA A 915 22.74 -60.22 -47.63
C ALA A 915 23.68 -60.69 -46.50
N GLY A 916 23.33 -60.40 -45.25
CA GLY A 916 24.16 -60.70 -44.08
C GLY A 916 25.11 -59.57 -43.65
N THR A 917 25.11 -58.43 -44.35
CA THR A 917 25.74 -57.20 -43.85
C THR A 917 24.88 -56.63 -42.70
N GLY A 918 25.38 -56.71 -41.47
CA GLY A 918 24.71 -56.21 -40.27
C GLY A 918 24.58 -54.68 -40.22
N GLY A 919 24.15 -54.15 -39.07
CA GLY A 919 24.10 -52.70 -38.82
C GLY A 919 22.88 -51.99 -39.42
N ASP A 920 21.86 -52.75 -39.82
CA ASP A 920 20.56 -52.22 -40.21
C ASP A 920 19.96 -51.36 -39.09
N VAL A 921 19.52 -50.16 -39.44
CA VAL A 921 18.97 -49.18 -38.49
C VAL A 921 17.48 -49.39 -38.21
N GLY A 922 16.83 -50.33 -38.89
CA GLY A 922 15.45 -50.74 -38.58
C GLY A 922 14.40 -49.63 -38.70
N LEU A 923 14.73 -48.53 -39.39
CA LEU A 923 13.86 -47.38 -39.56
C LEU A 923 12.70 -47.75 -40.49
N ASN A 924 11.48 -47.60 -39.98
CA ASN A 924 10.25 -47.81 -40.75
C ASN A 924 9.58 -46.44 -40.95
N PHE A 925 9.90 -45.76 -42.06
CA PHE A 925 9.25 -44.51 -42.45
C PHE A 925 7.80 -44.81 -42.87
N GLY A 926 6.87 -44.88 -41.92
CA GLY A 926 5.52 -45.39 -42.16
C GLY A 926 4.57 -44.42 -42.90
N ASN A 927 3.77 -45.02 -43.81
CA ASN A 927 2.42 -44.64 -44.28
C ASN A 927 2.23 -43.59 -45.39
N SER A 928 3.17 -43.46 -46.33
CA SER A 928 2.85 -42.83 -47.64
C SER A 928 2.90 -43.87 -48.75
N PRO A 929 1.98 -43.89 -49.74
CA PRO A 929 2.08 -44.82 -50.86
C PRO A 929 3.40 -44.55 -51.63
N GLY A 930 4.37 -45.45 -51.49
CA GLY A 930 5.76 -45.28 -51.96
C GLY A 930 6.81 -45.13 -50.85
N SER A 931 6.43 -45.24 -49.57
CA SER A 931 7.32 -45.04 -48.43
C SER A 931 8.28 -46.21 -48.17
N PHE A 932 9.52 -45.83 -47.92
CA PHE A 932 10.75 -46.61 -47.70
C PHE A 932 10.62 -47.73 -46.65
N THR A 933 10.35 -48.96 -47.10
CA THR A 933 10.45 -50.18 -46.27
C THR A 933 11.60 -51.04 -46.76
N GLY A 934 12.63 -51.26 -45.95
CA GLY A 934 13.71 -52.19 -46.29
C GLY A 934 14.94 -52.10 -45.41
N SER A 935 15.63 -53.23 -45.28
CA SER A 935 16.88 -53.44 -44.52
C SER A 935 18.11 -52.77 -45.15
N ASP A 936 17.92 -51.63 -45.82
CA ASP A 936 18.87 -51.00 -46.75
C ASP A 936 19.47 -49.71 -46.17
N TRP A 937 19.04 -49.33 -44.97
CA TRP A 937 19.49 -48.15 -44.26
C TRP A 937 20.61 -48.51 -43.28
N ARG A 938 21.68 -47.74 -43.28
CA ARG A 938 22.79 -47.90 -42.33
C ARG A 938 23.07 -46.57 -41.64
N TYR A 939 23.55 -46.61 -40.40
CA TYR A 939 24.15 -45.42 -39.80
C TYR A 939 25.39 -45.06 -40.63
N ALA A 940 25.56 -43.78 -40.89
CA ALA A 940 26.69 -43.26 -41.63
C ALA A 940 27.30 -42.07 -40.92
N LYS A 941 28.61 -41.92 -41.10
CA LYS A 941 29.33 -40.71 -40.75
C LYS A 941 30.34 -40.41 -41.84
N ARG A 942 30.69 -39.13 -41.97
CA ARG A 942 31.84 -38.74 -42.77
C ARG A 942 33.07 -38.87 -41.89
N THR A 943 34.12 -39.50 -42.42
CA THR A 943 35.45 -39.47 -41.83
C THR A 943 36.38 -38.73 -42.79
N ALA A 944 37.58 -38.40 -42.34
CA ALA A 944 38.61 -37.81 -43.20
C ALA A 944 38.89 -38.65 -44.47
N ALA A 945 38.61 -39.96 -44.45
CA ALA A 945 38.79 -40.88 -45.58
C ALA A 945 37.57 -41.04 -46.50
N GLY A 946 36.48 -40.29 -46.28
CA GLY A 946 35.24 -40.36 -47.05
C GLY A 946 34.03 -40.84 -46.22
N LEU A 947 32.93 -41.13 -46.91
CA LEU A 947 31.70 -41.58 -46.26
C LEU A 947 31.84 -43.04 -45.81
N VAL A 948 31.63 -43.32 -44.53
CA VAL A 948 31.65 -44.67 -43.95
C VAL A 948 30.27 -45.02 -43.40
N TYR A 949 29.89 -46.29 -43.46
CA TYR A 949 28.64 -46.81 -42.89
C TYR A 949 28.93 -47.92 -41.87
N TRP A 950 28.05 -48.06 -40.87
CA TRP A 950 28.16 -49.12 -39.87
C TRP A 950 27.63 -50.43 -40.43
N ASN A 951 28.49 -51.45 -40.52
CA ASN A 951 28.10 -52.77 -41.05
C ASN A 951 27.63 -53.76 -39.96
N GLY A 952 27.41 -53.29 -38.73
CA GLY A 952 27.02 -54.11 -37.59
C GLY A 952 28.17 -54.45 -36.64
N THR A 953 29.42 -54.41 -37.11
CA THR A 953 30.61 -54.72 -36.29
C THR A 953 31.71 -53.67 -36.39
N ALA A 954 31.83 -52.95 -37.52
CA ALA A 954 32.80 -51.89 -37.73
C ALA A 954 32.31 -50.83 -38.73
N TRP A 955 32.88 -49.63 -38.65
CA TRP A 955 32.69 -48.60 -39.67
C TRP A 955 33.46 -48.98 -40.93
N THR A 956 32.75 -49.05 -42.04
CA THR A 956 33.27 -49.51 -43.33
C THR A 956 33.08 -48.41 -44.37
N ALA A 957 34.10 -48.11 -45.17
CA ALA A 957 33.98 -47.18 -46.27
C ALA A 957 32.85 -47.60 -47.23
N VAL A 958 32.05 -46.64 -47.67
CA VAL A 958 31.03 -46.86 -48.68
C VAL A 958 31.76 -47.19 -50.00
N PRO A 959 31.63 -48.41 -50.55
CA PRO A 959 32.36 -48.80 -51.74
C PRO A 959 31.97 -47.93 -52.94
N ALA A 960 32.97 -47.41 -53.66
CA ALA A 960 32.76 -46.58 -54.86
C ALA A 960 32.00 -47.32 -55.99
N THR A 961 31.95 -48.66 -55.94
CA THR A 961 31.25 -49.52 -56.90
C THR A 961 29.76 -49.70 -56.62
N TRP A 962 29.24 -49.15 -55.52
CA TRP A 962 27.79 -49.09 -55.32
C TRP A 962 27.23 -48.11 -56.35
N SER A 963 26.62 -48.71 -57.36
CA SER A 963 26.44 -48.14 -58.69
C SER A 963 25.68 -46.83 -58.62
N ASP A 964 26.44 -45.75 -58.80
CA ASP A 964 26.05 -44.35 -58.77
C ASP A 964 25.84 -43.73 -57.37
N PRO A 965 26.84 -43.04 -56.80
CA PRO A 965 26.68 -42.28 -55.56
C PRO A 965 25.61 -41.18 -55.64
N SER A 966 25.08 -40.82 -56.82
CA SER A 966 23.91 -39.92 -56.94
C SER A 966 22.64 -40.47 -56.28
N HIS A 967 22.55 -41.79 -56.13
CA HIS A 967 21.40 -42.48 -55.53
C HIS A 967 21.57 -42.72 -54.01
N ILE A 968 22.70 -42.30 -53.45
CA ILE A 968 22.95 -42.32 -52.02
C ILE A 968 22.20 -41.14 -51.39
N LEU A 969 21.11 -41.44 -50.70
CA LEU A 969 20.37 -40.43 -49.94
C LEU A 969 20.92 -40.38 -48.52
N LEU A 970 21.59 -39.27 -48.20
CA LEU A 970 22.07 -38.98 -46.86
C LEU A 970 21.00 -38.15 -46.14
N TYR A 971 20.43 -38.69 -45.06
CA TYR A 971 19.44 -37.99 -44.26
C TYR A 971 20.00 -37.66 -42.88
N PRO A 972 19.97 -36.38 -42.46
CA PRO A 972 20.33 -36.00 -41.11
C PRO A 972 19.25 -36.51 -40.14
N ILE A 973 19.70 -37.11 -39.04
CA ILE A 973 18.87 -37.56 -37.94
C ILE A 973 19.44 -37.06 -36.63
N ALA A 974 18.55 -36.56 -35.77
CA ALA A 974 18.92 -36.21 -34.42
C ALA A 974 19.00 -37.46 -33.53
N VAL A 975 20.02 -37.54 -32.67
CA VAL A 975 20.24 -38.63 -31.71
C VAL A 975 20.57 -38.04 -30.33
N TRP A 976 19.89 -38.48 -29.26
CA TRP A 976 20.08 -37.96 -27.90
C TRP A 976 20.00 -39.06 -26.83
N ASN A 977 20.46 -38.73 -25.62
CA ASN A 977 20.25 -39.54 -24.42
C ASN A 977 19.22 -38.86 -23.51
N GLU A 978 18.18 -39.60 -23.13
CA GLU A 978 17.16 -39.14 -22.19
C GLU A 978 16.91 -40.24 -21.16
N GLY A 979 17.03 -39.92 -19.87
CA GLY A 979 16.85 -40.91 -18.79
C GLY A 979 17.77 -42.14 -18.89
N GLY A 980 18.97 -41.98 -19.48
CA GLY A 980 19.92 -43.08 -19.70
C GLY A 980 19.60 -43.99 -20.89
N THR A 981 18.52 -43.71 -21.64
CA THR A 981 18.13 -44.43 -22.85
C THR A 981 18.49 -43.59 -24.09
N ARG A 982 18.89 -44.24 -25.19
CA ARG A 982 19.21 -43.58 -26.46
C ARG A 982 17.97 -43.43 -27.33
N HIS A 983 17.74 -42.22 -27.82
CA HIS A 983 16.61 -41.86 -28.65
C HIS A 983 17.09 -41.21 -29.94
N THR A 984 16.27 -41.33 -30.98
CA THR A 984 16.41 -40.63 -32.26
C THR A 984 15.12 -39.89 -32.55
N GLN A 985 15.12 -38.93 -33.49
CA GLN A 985 13.89 -38.19 -33.87
C GLN A 985 12.77 -39.11 -34.42
N PHE A 986 13.08 -40.39 -34.63
CA PHE A 986 12.16 -41.42 -35.10
C PHE A 986 11.92 -42.57 -34.10
N GLY A 987 12.44 -42.47 -32.85
CA GLY A 987 12.21 -43.47 -31.78
C GLY A 987 13.47 -44.01 -31.09
N SER A 988 13.34 -45.01 -30.22
CA SER A 988 14.44 -45.62 -29.44
C SER A 988 15.24 -46.62 -30.28
N LEU A 989 16.52 -46.34 -30.54
CA LEU A 989 17.36 -47.14 -31.43
C LEU A 989 18.82 -47.18 -31.00
N GLN A 990 19.47 -48.34 -31.19
CA GLN A 990 20.84 -48.60 -30.75
C GLN A 990 21.84 -47.99 -31.73
N TRP A 991 22.16 -46.72 -31.53
CA TRP A 991 23.36 -46.12 -32.08
C TRP A 991 24.60 -46.90 -31.59
N PRO A 992 25.47 -47.42 -32.47
CA PRO A 992 26.48 -48.41 -32.12
C PRO A 992 27.69 -47.83 -31.40
N GLU A 993 27.98 -46.54 -31.58
CA GLU A 993 29.03 -45.84 -30.84
C GLU A 993 28.47 -45.23 -29.56
N PRO A 994 29.30 -44.96 -28.54
CA PRO A 994 28.93 -44.02 -27.51
C PRO A 994 28.50 -42.69 -28.15
N ILE A 995 27.33 -42.18 -27.79
CA ILE A 995 27.04 -40.77 -28.03
C ILE A 995 28.10 -40.02 -27.22
N PRO A 996 28.88 -39.10 -27.81
CA PRO A 996 29.84 -38.31 -27.07
C PRO A 996 29.20 -37.75 -25.81
N ALA A 997 29.86 -37.92 -24.67
CA ALA A 997 29.43 -37.25 -23.45
C ALA A 997 29.41 -35.74 -23.74
N TRP A 998 28.37 -35.06 -23.28
CA TRP A 998 28.27 -33.61 -23.47
C TRP A 998 29.53 -32.97 -22.88
N GLY A 999 30.35 -32.35 -23.74
CA GLY A 999 31.51 -31.59 -23.32
C GLY A 999 31.04 -30.31 -22.62
N THR A 1000 31.58 -30.01 -21.45
CA THR A 1000 31.20 -28.83 -20.66
C THR A 1000 32.05 -27.64 -21.07
N THR A 1001 31.69 -26.99 -22.17
CA THR A 1001 32.06 -25.58 -22.45
C THR A 1001 30.76 -24.78 -22.26
N GLU A 1002 30.56 -24.20 -21.07
CA GLU A 1002 29.25 -23.68 -20.66
C GLU A 1002 28.85 -22.38 -21.39
N THR A 1003 27.90 -22.45 -22.32
CA THR A 1003 27.00 -21.34 -22.66
C THR A 1003 25.57 -21.89 -22.58
N ASN A 1004 24.82 -21.63 -21.52
CA ASN A 1004 23.50 -22.23 -21.36
C ASN A 1004 22.52 -21.54 -22.35
N LEU A 1005 21.77 -22.28 -23.19
CA LEU A 1005 20.73 -21.72 -24.11
C LEU A 1005 19.82 -20.69 -23.46
N ALA A 1006 19.66 -20.86 -22.14
CA ALA A 1006 18.86 -20.09 -21.21
C ALA A 1006 18.89 -18.60 -21.47
N SER A 1007 20.01 -18.11 -21.96
CA SER A 1007 20.34 -16.74 -21.75
C SER A 1007 20.20 -15.94 -23.09
N THR A 1008 20.47 -16.48 -24.29
CA THR A 1008 20.52 -15.63 -25.52
C THR A 1008 19.61 -16.05 -26.64
N THR A 1009 19.51 -17.35 -26.89
CA THR A 1009 18.52 -17.87 -27.83
C THR A 1009 17.13 -17.91 -27.19
N LEU A 1010 17.01 -18.21 -25.89
CA LEU A 1010 15.71 -18.25 -25.20
C LEU A 1010 14.95 -16.91 -25.17
N PRO A 1011 15.55 -15.75 -24.86
CA PRO A 1011 14.82 -14.48 -24.93
C PRO A 1011 14.42 -14.15 -26.36
N THR A 1012 15.25 -14.48 -27.34
CA THR A 1012 14.92 -14.31 -28.77
C THR A 1012 13.75 -15.20 -29.18
N TRP A 1013 13.72 -16.46 -28.76
CA TRP A 1013 12.62 -17.39 -29.01
C TRP A 1013 11.34 -17.00 -28.27
N THR A 1014 11.45 -16.57 -27.02
CA THR A 1014 10.34 -16.00 -26.24
C THR A 1014 9.81 -14.73 -26.90
N THR A 1015 10.69 -13.87 -27.39
CA THR A 1015 10.34 -12.64 -28.13
C THR A 1015 9.71 -12.98 -29.48
N ASN A 1016 10.19 -13.99 -30.20
CA ASN A 1016 9.58 -14.45 -31.45
C ASN A 1016 8.18 -15.01 -31.19
N ILE A 1017 7.99 -15.83 -30.16
CA ILE A 1017 6.67 -16.32 -29.75
C ILE A 1017 5.78 -15.14 -29.36
N ASN A 1018 6.28 -14.18 -28.56
CA ASN A 1018 5.51 -13.00 -28.20
C ASN A 1018 5.16 -12.13 -29.42
N ASN A 1019 6.07 -11.87 -30.33
CA ASN A 1019 5.83 -11.08 -31.54
C ASN A 1019 4.87 -11.78 -32.51
N MET A 1020 4.90 -13.12 -32.54
CA MET A 1020 4.04 -13.93 -33.39
C MET A 1020 2.65 -14.11 -32.80
N TRP A 1021 2.51 -14.25 -31.49
CA TRP A 1021 1.24 -14.58 -30.83
C TRP A 1021 0.59 -13.39 -30.09
N THR A 1022 1.38 -12.49 -29.50
CA THR A 1022 0.90 -11.29 -28.79
C THR A 1022 0.58 -10.18 -29.79
N ASN A 1023 -0.45 -9.37 -29.50
CA ASN A 1023 -0.92 -8.28 -30.36
C ASN A 1023 -1.38 -8.72 -31.78
N LYS A 1024 -1.85 -9.96 -31.95
CA LYS A 1024 -2.48 -10.40 -33.22
C LYS A 1024 -4.00 -10.50 -33.14
N PHE A 1025 -4.52 -10.76 -31.94
CA PHE A 1025 -5.93 -10.95 -31.66
C PHE A 1025 -6.20 -10.69 -30.18
N ASP A 1026 -7.47 -10.45 -29.87
CA ASP A 1026 -7.99 -10.52 -28.51
C ASP A 1026 -9.07 -11.61 -28.46
N ILE A 1027 -9.42 -12.07 -27.28
CA ILE A 1027 -10.53 -13.02 -27.08
C ILE A 1027 -11.77 -12.24 -26.67
N LYS A 1028 -12.85 -12.32 -27.45
CA LYS A 1028 -14.13 -11.66 -27.14
C LYS A 1028 -15.19 -12.70 -26.84
N ARG A 1029 -16.03 -12.43 -25.85
CA ARG A 1029 -17.22 -13.23 -25.55
C ARG A 1029 -18.22 -13.17 -26.72
N ARG A 1030 -18.59 -14.32 -27.28
CA ARG A 1030 -19.43 -14.43 -28.48
C ARG A 1030 -20.83 -13.85 -28.25
N GLU A 1031 -21.38 -14.04 -27.07
CA GLU A 1031 -22.71 -13.55 -26.69
C GLU A 1031 -22.73 -12.06 -26.32
N CYS A 1032 -21.58 -11.38 -26.34
CA CYS A 1032 -21.51 -9.96 -26.06
C CYS A 1032 -22.15 -9.16 -27.22
N ARG A 1033 -23.36 -8.64 -26.99
CA ARG A 1033 -24.13 -7.82 -27.95
C ARG A 1033 -23.68 -6.36 -28.00
N SER A 1034 -22.68 -5.99 -27.21
CA SER A 1034 -22.09 -4.64 -27.16
C SER A 1034 -21.51 -4.23 -28.52
N THR A 1035 -21.86 -3.03 -28.97
CA THR A 1035 -21.26 -2.36 -30.14
C THR A 1035 -19.89 -1.77 -29.82
N GLU A 1036 -19.58 -1.56 -28.54
CA GLU A 1036 -18.24 -1.16 -28.12
C GLU A 1036 -17.24 -2.26 -28.37
N ALA A 1037 -16.21 -1.92 -29.14
CA ALA A 1037 -15.18 -2.88 -29.55
C ALA A 1037 -14.43 -3.51 -28.36
N LYS A 1038 -14.46 -2.84 -27.19
CA LYS A 1038 -13.76 -3.23 -25.97
C LYS A 1038 -14.62 -4.01 -24.94
N CYS A 1039 -15.96 -4.12 -25.03
CA CYS A 1039 -16.72 -4.89 -24.00
C CYS A 1039 -16.51 -6.40 -24.15
N CYS A 1040 -16.34 -7.07 -23.02
CA CYS A 1040 -16.13 -8.52 -22.90
C CYS A 1040 -14.97 -9.03 -23.74
N ARG A 1041 -13.92 -8.23 -23.89
CA ARG A 1041 -12.76 -8.52 -24.71
C ARG A 1041 -11.50 -8.56 -23.84
N TYR A 1042 -10.74 -9.62 -23.95
CA TYR A 1042 -9.52 -9.88 -23.20
C TYR A 1042 -8.32 -9.81 -24.11
N LYS A 1043 -7.31 -9.03 -23.70
CA LYS A 1043 -6.02 -9.04 -24.40
C LYS A 1043 -5.38 -10.40 -24.24
N THR A 1044 -4.78 -10.95 -25.29
CA THR A 1044 -4.13 -12.27 -25.19
C THR A 1044 -2.63 -12.13 -25.20
N LYS A 1045 -1.99 -12.68 -24.17
CA LYS A 1045 -0.54 -12.70 -24.00
C LYS A 1045 -0.07 -14.15 -23.86
N ALA A 1046 0.79 -14.57 -24.78
CA ALA A 1046 1.54 -15.82 -24.64
C ALA A 1046 2.76 -15.55 -23.75
N VAL A 1047 3.06 -16.47 -22.86
CA VAL A 1047 4.25 -16.52 -22.03
C VAL A 1047 4.75 -17.95 -22.15
N VAL A 1048 6.03 -18.12 -22.44
CA VAL A 1048 6.62 -19.45 -22.59
C VAL A 1048 7.82 -19.56 -21.67
N THR A 1049 7.86 -20.65 -20.92
CA THR A 1049 9.01 -21.05 -20.11
C THR A 1049 9.68 -22.22 -20.82
N PHE A 1050 11.00 -22.22 -20.91
CA PHE A 1050 11.74 -23.33 -21.51
C PHE A 1050 12.41 -24.10 -20.36
N THR A 1051 11.97 -25.34 -20.14
CA THR A 1051 12.20 -26.06 -18.86
C THR A 1051 13.45 -26.92 -18.87
N GLN A 1052 14.03 -27.18 -20.04
CA GLN A 1052 15.31 -27.85 -20.16
C GLN A 1052 16.20 -27.02 -21.09
N THR A 1053 17.26 -26.48 -20.52
CA THR A 1053 18.25 -25.63 -21.17
C THR A 1053 19.39 -26.54 -21.61
N ALA A 1054 19.57 -26.74 -22.92
CA ALA A 1054 20.80 -27.36 -23.40
C ALA A 1054 21.95 -26.36 -23.28
N THR A 1055 23.14 -26.83 -22.94
CA THR A 1055 24.36 -26.04 -23.01
C THR A 1055 24.82 -25.98 -24.46
N LEU A 1056 25.45 -24.90 -24.91
CA LEU A 1056 26.08 -24.82 -26.21
C LEU A 1056 27.25 -25.80 -26.28
N GLY A 1057 27.40 -26.36 -27.48
CA GLY A 1057 28.34 -27.36 -27.95
C GLY A 1057 27.97 -27.64 -29.41
N ASP A 1058 28.69 -28.49 -30.14
CA ASP A 1058 28.41 -28.79 -31.57
C ASP A 1058 27.13 -29.65 -31.80
N GLY A 1059 26.13 -29.48 -30.94
CA GLY A 1059 24.90 -30.28 -30.87
C GLY A 1059 23.66 -29.55 -31.39
N ILE A 1060 22.51 -30.20 -31.18
CA ILE A 1060 21.18 -29.74 -31.58
C ILE A 1060 20.23 -29.83 -30.40
N VAL A 1061 19.18 -29.02 -30.47
CA VAL A 1061 18.13 -28.92 -29.46
C VAL A 1061 16.84 -29.49 -30.04
N LEU A 1062 16.15 -30.33 -29.28
CA LEU A 1062 14.93 -30.99 -29.75
C LEU A 1062 13.82 -30.81 -28.72
N ALA A 1063 12.63 -30.42 -29.15
CA ALA A 1063 11.47 -30.37 -28.25
C ALA A 1063 11.09 -31.79 -27.81
N ALA A 1064 10.90 -32.00 -26.50
CA ALA A 1064 10.66 -33.29 -25.87
C ALA A 1064 9.25 -33.89 -26.15
N ASN A 1065 8.39 -33.18 -26.88
CA ASN A 1065 7.05 -33.64 -27.21
C ASN A 1065 7.04 -34.71 -28.30
N ASN A 1066 7.28 -35.97 -27.92
CA ASN A 1066 7.07 -37.19 -28.73
C ASN A 1066 7.49 -37.09 -30.22
N ALA A 1067 8.61 -36.38 -30.46
CA ALA A 1067 9.37 -36.23 -31.71
C ALA A 1067 8.53 -36.25 -33.00
N ARG A 1068 7.55 -35.36 -33.11
CA ARG A 1068 6.84 -35.09 -34.38
C ARG A 1068 7.33 -33.84 -35.12
N SER A 1069 8.34 -33.15 -34.60
CA SER A 1069 8.94 -32.00 -35.28
C SER A 1069 9.71 -32.45 -36.53
N ASN A 1070 9.02 -32.45 -37.65
CA ASN A 1070 9.53 -32.47 -39.02
C ASN A 1070 9.82 -31.05 -39.53
N ALA A 1071 9.65 -30.05 -38.66
CA ALA A 1071 10.31 -28.78 -38.79
C ALA A 1071 11.76 -28.96 -38.28
N LYS A 1072 12.70 -28.87 -39.22
CA LYS A 1072 14.15 -29.02 -39.11
C LYS A 1072 14.70 -28.86 -37.68
N VAL A 1073 15.41 -29.89 -37.23
CA VAL A 1073 16.35 -29.91 -36.10
C VAL A 1073 16.93 -28.53 -35.76
N TRP A 1074 16.84 -28.09 -34.50
CA TRP A 1074 17.29 -26.75 -34.09
C TRP A 1074 18.79 -26.81 -33.82
N SER A 1075 19.58 -26.27 -34.73
CA SER A 1075 20.99 -26.00 -34.43
C SER A 1075 21.07 -24.96 -33.32
N LEU A 1076 22.05 -25.08 -32.44
CA LEU A 1076 22.22 -24.21 -31.28
C LEU A 1076 22.39 -22.71 -31.65
N GLY A 1077 22.79 -22.39 -32.89
CA GLY A 1077 22.81 -21.02 -33.47
C GLY A 1077 21.63 -20.67 -34.39
N ASP A 1078 20.53 -21.41 -34.38
CA ASP A 1078 19.38 -21.13 -35.27
C ASP A 1078 18.48 -20.00 -34.75
N HIS A 1079 18.67 -18.80 -35.30
CA HIS A 1079 17.85 -17.63 -34.99
C HIS A 1079 16.61 -17.48 -35.90
N ARG A 1080 16.28 -18.46 -36.75
CA ARG A 1080 15.14 -18.35 -37.69
C ARG A 1080 13.83 -18.11 -36.92
N ALA A 1081 13.15 -17.02 -37.25
CA ALA A 1081 12.03 -16.47 -36.49
C ALA A 1081 10.82 -17.41 -36.28
N GLY A 1082 10.68 -18.46 -37.08
CA GLY A 1082 9.44 -19.24 -37.09
C GLY A 1082 9.49 -20.61 -36.38
N MET A 1083 10.67 -21.16 -36.08
CA MET A 1083 10.76 -22.49 -35.42
C MET A 1083 10.18 -22.49 -33.98
N PRO A 1084 10.50 -21.54 -33.08
CA PRO A 1084 9.92 -21.52 -31.74
C PRO A 1084 8.39 -21.26 -31.71
N PRO A 1085 7.85 -20.32 -32.51
CA PRO A 1085 6.40 -20.17 -32.67
C PRO A 1085 5.68 -21.42 -33.18
N HIS A 1086 6.32 -22.21 -34.04
CA HIS A 1086 5.80 -23.49 -34.55
C HIS A 1086 5.67 -24.53 -33.43
N GLU A 1087 6.74 -24.77 -32.65
CA GLU A 1087 6.70 -25.73 -31.53
C GLU A 1087 5.78 -25.27 -30.39
N PHE A 1088 5.68 -23.96 -30.14
CA PHE A 1088 4.68 -23.42 -29.22
C PHE A 1088 3.25 -23.69 -29.73
N GLY A 1089 3.04 -23.69 -31.05
CA GLY A 1089 1.77 -24.09 -31.68
C GLY A 1089 1.37 -25.54 -31.40
N HIS A 1090 2.33 -26.47 -31.38
CA HIS A 1090 2.10 -27.85 -30.92
C HIS A 1090 1.78 -27.93 -29.44
N HIS A 1091 2.41 -27.09 -28.61
CA HIS A 1091 2.10 -26.99 -27.19
C HIS A 1091 0.70 -26.47 -26.88
N LEU A 1092 0.07 -25.78 -27.84
CA LEU A 1092 -1.33 -25.35 -27.76
C LEU A 1092 -2.31 -26.34 -28.41
N GLY A 1093 -1.87 -27.55 -28.75
CA GLY A 1093 -2.77 -28.63 -29.22
C GLY A 1093 -2.96 -28.72 -30.72
N ASN A 1094 -2.22 -27.96 -31.54
CA ASN A 1094 -2.37 -28.05 -33.00
C ASN A 1094 -1.54 -29.21 -33.57
N PRO A 1095 -2.18 -30.26 -34.13
CA PRO A 1095 -1.46 -31.33 -34.80
C PRO A 1095 -0.92 -30.87 -36.15
N ASP A 1096 0.12 -31.56 -36.59
CA ASP A 1096 0.90 -31.19 -37.76
C ASP A 1096 0.19 -31.41 -39.11
N GLU A 1097 0.16 -30.39 -39.96
CA GLU A 1097 -0.61 -30.37 -41.22
C GLU A 1097 0.18 -30.93 -42.42
N TYR A 1098 0.88 -32.06 -42.27
CA TYR A 1098 1.62 -32.66 -43.40
C TYR A 1098 0.75 -33.52 -44.30
N ALA A 1099 1.09 -33.56 -45.59
CA ALA A 1099 0.52 -34.52 -46.52
C ALA A 1099 0.90 -35.95 -46.07
N GLY A 1100 -0.08 -36.72 -45.58
CA GLY A 1100 0.13 -38.07 -45.02
C GLY A 1100 0.16 -38.14 -43.48
N GLY A 1101 0.08 -37.00 -42.78
CA GLY A 1101 -0.17 -36.96 -41.34
C GLY A 1101 -1.58 -37.48 -41.01
N VAL A 1102 -1.74 -38.13 -39.86
CA VAL A 1102 -3.06 -38.57 -39.36
C VAL A 1102 -3.97 -37.34 -39.30
N GLY A 1103 -5.13 -37.39 -39.95
CA GLY A 1103 -5.92 -36.23 -40.38
C GLY A 1103 -6.10 -35.11 -39.34
N VAL A 1104 -6.16 -33.89 -39.84
CA VAL A 1104 -6.48 -32.65 -39.11
C VAL A 1104 -7.66 -32.89 -38.17
N ASP A 1105 -7.50 -32.61 -36.86
CA ASP A 1105 -8.59 -32.72 -35.90
C ASP A 1105 -9.63 -31.63 -36.20
N ALA A 1106 -10.74 -32.03 -36.82
CA ALA A 1106 -11.82 -31.14 -37.23
C ALA A 1106 -12.57 -30.52 -36.04
N SER A 1107 -12.40 -31.03 -34.81
CA SER A 1107 -12.97 -30.42 -33.61
C SER A 1107 -12.20 -29.19 -33.13
N VAL A 1108 -10.90 -29.11 -33.46
CA VAL A 1108 -10.03 -27.99 -33.12
C VAL A 1108 -9.92 -26.98 -34.28
N ASN A 1109 -10.00 -27.45 -35.53
CA ASN A 1109 -9.78 -26.64 -36.73
C ASN A 1109 -11.10 -26.19 -37.37
N THR A 1110 -11.48 -24.92 -37.14
CA THR A 1110 -12.77 -24.34 -37.58
C THR A 1110 -12.67 -23.49 -38.85
N ASP A 1111 -11.48 -23.35 -39.44
CA ASP A 1111 -11.24 -22.55 -40.66
C ASP A 1111 -11.36 -23.37 -41.97
N GLY A 1112 -11.74 -24.65 -41.87
CA GLY A 1112 -11.97 -25.53 -43.02
C GLY A 1112 -10.69 -26.14 -43.62
N ALA A 1113 -9.57 -26.15 -42.89
CA ALA A 1113 -8.34 -26.78 -43.35
C ALA A 1113 -8.48 -28.30 -43.55
N THR A 1114 -8.40 -28.76 -44.79
CA THR A 1114 -8.52 -30.18 -45.17
C THR A 1114 -7.17 -30.74 -45.59
N ALA A 1115 -6.26 -30.93 -44.63
CA ALA A 1115 -4.92 -31.50 -44.81
C ALA A 1115 -3.97 -30.77 -45.78
N GLY A 1116 -2.74 -30.53 -45.33
CA GLY A 1116 -1.68 -29.91 -46.12
C GLY A 1116 -1.22 -28.57 -45.54
N ILE A 1117 0.07 -28.30 -45.72
CA ILE A 1117 0.75 -27.16 -45.11
C ILE A 1117 0.22 -25.87 -45.75
N ASP A 1118 -0.49 -25.05 -44.98
CA ASP A 1118 -0.59 -23.64 -45.34
C ASP A 1118 0.78 -22.99 -45.14
N ALA A 1119 1.49 -22.81 -46.25
CA ALA A 1119 2.83 -22.27 -46.29
C ALA A 1119 2.96 -20.92 -45.55
N ASN A 1120 1.91 -20.11 -45.49
CA ASN A 1120 1.97 -18.80 -44.83
C ASN A 1120 1.54 -18.84 -43.37
N SER A 1121 0.97 -19.95 -42.89
CA SER A 1121 0.61 -20.11 -41.48
C SER A 1121 1.83 -20.27 -40.58
N ILE A 1122 1.70 -20.00 -39.28
CA ILE A 1122 2.78 -20.27 -38.30
C ILE A 1122 3.21 -21.74 -38.20
N MET A 1123 2.40 -22.66 -38.73
CA MET A 1123 2.73 -24.08 -38.84
C MET A 1123 3.28 -24.45 -40.23
N GLY A 1124 3.47 -23.48 -41.13
CA GLY A 1124 3.97 -23.66 -42.49
C GLY A 1124 5.38 -23.14 -42.72
N ALA A 1125 5.84 -23.12 -43.98
CA ALA A 1125 7.24 -22.81 -44.29
C ALA A 1125 7.62 -21.32 -44.14
N ASN A 1126 6.68 -20.39 -44.35
CA ASN A 1126 6.91 -18.94 -44.33
C ASN A 1126 6.50 -18.28 -43.00
N MET A 1127 5.69 -18.94 -42.16
CA MET A 1127 5.44 -18.58 -40.76
C MET A 1127 5.12 -17.09 -40.51
N ILE A 1128 4.26 -16.49 -41.35
CA ILE A 1128 3.93 -15.06 -41.29
C ILE A 1128 2.49 -14.76 -40.88
N THR A 1129 1.61 -15.76 -40.85
CA THR A 1129 0.18 -15.61 -40.59
C THR A 1129 -0.26 -16.49 -39.43
N VAL A 1130 -0.84 -15.90 -38.40
CA VAL A 1130 -1.56 -16.68 -37.39
C VAL A 1130 -3.03 -16.77 -37.77
N LYS A 1131 -3.57 -17.98 -37.79
CA LYS A 1131 -4.94 -18.26 -38.20
C LYS A 1131 -5.85 -18.53 -37.01
N ARG A 1132 -7.16 -18.36 -37.22
CA ARG A 1132 -8.20 -18.58 -36.19
C ARG A 1132 -8.11 -19.94 -35.50
N ARG A 1133 -7.77 -21.00 -36.26
CA ARG A 1133 -7.59 -22.35 -35.73
C ARG A 1133 -6.54 -22.45 -34.61
N HIS A 1134 -5.52 -21.60 -34.63
CA HIS A 1134 -4.44 -21.63 -33.63
C HIS A 1134 -4.88 -21.13 -32.25
N TYR A 1135 -6.04 -20.48 -32.15
CA TYR A 1135 -6.55 -19.90 -30.90
C TYR A 1135 -7.82 -20.57 -30.38
N ASN A 1136 -8.34 -21.58 -31.09
CA ASN A 1136 -9.59 -22.25 -30.75
C ASN A 1136 -9.47 -23.03 -29.43
N THR A 1137 -8.33 -23.71 -29.20
CA THR A 1137 -8.00 -24.38 -27.94
C THR A 1137 -8.04 -23.41 -26.75
N ILE A 1138 -7.55 -22.19 -26.93
CA ILE A 1138 -7.53 -21.14 -25.90
C ILE A 1138 -8.95 -20.72 -25.57
N CYS A 1139 -9.78 -20.50 -26.59
CA CYS A 1139 -11.19 -20.14 -26.42
C CYS A 1139 -11.93 -21.23 -25.63
N LEU A 1140 -11.85 -22.50 -26.06
CA LEU A 1140 -12.51 -23.63 -25.39
C LEU A 1140 -12.10 -23.80 -23.92
N HIS A 1141 -10.81 -23.61 -23.60
CA HIS A 1141 -10.36 -23.68 -22.22
C HIS A 1141 -10.79 -22.46 -21.40
N LEU A 1142 -10.82 -21.26 -21.97
CA LEU A 1142 -11.40 -20.09 -21.28
C LEU A 1142 -12.90 -20.28 -21.01
N GLU A 1143 -13.64 -20.89 -21.94
CA GLU A 1143 -15.05 -21.29 -21.75
C GLU A 1143 -15.18 -22.24 -20.56
N ALA A 1144 -14.32 -23.26 -20.48
CA ALA A 1144 -14.29 -24.23 -19.39
C ALA A 1144 -13.89 -23.60 -18.05
N MET A 1145 -12.84 -22.78 -18.00
CA MET A 1145 -12.37 -22.07 -16.79
C MET A 1145 -13.47 -21.17 -16.21
N VAL A 1146 -14.13 -20.40 -17.07
CA VAL A 1146 -15.25 -19.54 -16.64
C VAL A 1146 -16.41 -20.39 -16.14
N SER A 1147 -16.75 -21.48 -16.84
CA SER A 1147 -17.80 -22.40 -16.41
C SER A 1147 -17.49 -23.07 -15.07
N ASN A 1148 -16.24 -23.45 -14.83
CA ASN A 1148 -15.78 -24.11 -13.60
C ASN A 1148 -15.73 -23.17 -12.40
N GLN A 1149 -15.29 -21.92 -12.58
CA GLN A 1149 -15.10 -20.97 -11.47
C GLN A 1149 -16.33 -20.11 -11.18
N LEU A 1150 -17.14 -19.79 -12.20
CA LEU A 1150 -18.24 -18.81 -12.09
C LEU A 1150 -19.63 -19.47 -12.21
N SER A 1151 -19.72 -20.79 -12.31
CA SER A 1151 -20.97 -21.56 -12.49
C SER A 1151 -21.85 -21.09 -13.66
N ARG A 1152 -21.28 -20.38 -14.64
CA ARG A 1152 -21.94 -19.89 -15.85
C ARG A 1152 -21.09 -20.20 -17.08
N THR A 1153 -21.73 -20.71 -18.12
CA THR A 1153 -21.06 -21.07 -19.38
C THR A 1153 -21.23 -19.94 -20.40
N TYR A 1154 -20.11 -19.42 -20.91
CA TYR A 1154 -20.07 -18.45 -22.01
C TYR A 1154 -19.22 -19.01 -23.14
N ASN A 1155 -19.50 -18.62 -24.39
CA ASN A 1155 -18.64 -18.96 -25.52
C ASN A 1155 -17.69 -17.80 -25.85
N TYR A 1156 -16.49 -18.11 -26.32
CA TYR A 1156 -15.47 -17.13 -26.66
C TYR A 1156 -14.97 -17.30 -28.10
N ASP A 1157 -14.59 -16.20 -28.73
CA ASP A 1157 -13.99 -16.17 -30.06
C ASP A 1157 -12.75 -15.29 -30.09
N ALA A 1158 -11.70 -15.73 -30.79
CA ALA A 1158 -10.59 -14.88 -31.17
C ALA A 1158 -11.06 -13.85 -32.23
N VAL A 1159 -10.79 -12.56 -31.97
CA VAL A 1159 -11.15 -11.43 -32.83
C VAL A 1159 -9.91 -10.57 -33.15
N PRO A 1160 -9.80 -9.99 -34.36
CA PRO A 1160 -8.67 -9.10 -34.71
C PRO A 1160 -8.59 -7.90 -33.78
N LEU A 1161 -7.37 -7.43 -33.47
CA LEU A 1161 -7.13 -6.21 -32.69
C LEU A 1161 -7.97 -5.02 -33.20
N VAL A 1162 -8.44 -4.19 -32.27
CA VAL A 1162 -9.16 -2.93 -32.57
C VAL A 1162 -8.32 -1.74 -32.13
#